data_AF-A0A0N8GRX4-F1
#
_entry.id   AF-A0A0N8GRX4-F1
#
_cell.length_a   1.000
_cell.length_b   1.000
_cell.length_c   1.000
_cell.angle_alpha   90.00
_cell.angle_beta   90.00
_cell.angle_gamma   90.00
#
_symmetry.space_group_name_H-M   'P 1'
#
loop_
_entity.id
_entity.type
_entity.pdbx_description
1 polymer ?
#
loop_
_entity_poly.entity_id
_entity_poly.type
_entity_poly.pdbx_seq_one_letter_code
_entity_poly.pdbx_strand_id
1 'polypeptide(L)'
;MTLSATRTYLTDAGARLVARAIPLVMADATQFRLTRLSHGEMPAWDVFVGETHEPIAMLAVHTAQRGQCAIVLTPYEQSRHVDLAEFEAELLTRLEEYGVQVQTAPLSEEADAPPDEDDTPTEAAPAEEPAAAAVAFFAAPPHRRYEALAVRLQPLLDAHQLHLRMGGDTLPDNTALLIADVGTERGVHMVRQAPPTLPVILIAAEEAHVPADITGDIIRYGDDLTPFLDTLEQRVQHLLRGAPAEPAPQPAPEEPADAEPPAPPPSVLVPESHAAPPPAEIPAEARRRIYRQKALDESASLSSRLHAARVLVKIGDLEGAAEAYGRLATYHTRAPAVAQTALNALTALGPAALPVLWRLDTAERDPRRQIVLAAHIAAAGDPETARVRLEELTRHEDAAIARAAIDTMMSFNLVSYQNLRALVHTSEDPFVRLAVMRWLADQAVSPDPLKAERAVIELRTIDMQAAQLALLRALRHSPHEKVRFLAAQTLLTSQTEEQHHAARTFLLELARGQSKLAPAAAQMVLPVLTPQETERLMREAVQPAVRRLAAEQLSAPNMPDVVRQHAARTLLDVGATEEALHVLGDLLRRANDRRWRLWALSTLHDVGKPALPLLREALEKETAHDMVVRLTETVLTLSDDPNEQRRLAAQLITLGEAEQAANVLVAIATDATMSPEQNEAAVATLIAAYRAHEEARAVITEALERVARHGATPNVRHMAHHFLMVERPAALPLPLLIRGLIATDAPPSEYSAALQTLHDSAPIAAQALLETLLAPDTPTLHRWRLFNLLATLPAEHAYAALEQLIARAPNAAFALAAAERLLSLSAKASALAVLATLAQNAPHPNVRTRALYRLATFQPRPDALIETVRLQTPYPDTQKLAYTILYGAPPDTLLDRLWAFTQRLLVRLDE
;
A
#
# COMPACT_ATOMS: atom_id res chain seq x y z
N MET A 1 37.90 -13.61 8.22
CA MET A 1 37.36 -14.88 8.74
C MET A 1 35.87 -14.72 9.03
N THR A 2 35.07 -15.76 8.83
CA THR A 2 33.65 -15.82 9.24
C THR A 2 33.53 -16.70 10.49
N LEU A 3 33.17 -16.09 11.61
CA LEU A 3 32.87 -16.81 12.85
C LEU A 3 31.45 -17.38 12.76
N SER A 4 31.30 -18.70 12.89
CA SER A 4 30.01 -19.41 12.79
C SER A 4 29.71 -20.09 14.13
N ALA A 5 28.85 -19.50 14.96
CA ALA A 5 28.37 -20.17 16.17
C ALA A 5 27.24 -21.16 15.84
N THR A 6 27.42 -22.46 16.13
CA THR A 6 26.35 -23.47 16.02
C THR A 6 26.00 -24.10 17.37
N ARG A 7 24.89 -23.63 17.94
CA ARG A 7 23.77 -24.37 18.59
C ARG A 7 23.20 -23.59 19.77
N THR A 8 22.46 -22.54 19.42
CA THR A 8 21.20 -22.20 20.08
C THR A 8 20.40 -21.36 19.08
N TYR A 9 19.13 -21.70 18.88
CA TYR A 9 18.24 -20.97 17.96
C TYR A 9 18.16 -19.50 18.39
N LEU A 10 18.74 -18.59 17.60
CA LEU A 10 18.60 -17.15 17.85
C LEU A 10 17.85 -16.52 16.68
N THR A 11 16.68 -15.97 17.01
CA THR A 11 15.88 -15.09 16.16
C THR A 11 16.63 -13.77 15.90
N ASP A 12 16.08 -12.88 15.07
CA ASP A 12 16.58 -11.50 14.84
C ASP A 12 16.88 -10.73 16.15
N ALA A 13 16.19 -11.08 17.24
CA ALA A 13 16.44 -10.54 18.58
C ALA A 13 17.81 -10.95 19.16
N GLY A 14 18.30 -12.13 18.82
CA GLY A 14 19.58 -12.67 19.31
C GLY A 14 20.81 -12.02 18.68
N ALA A 15 20.80 -11.77 17.37
CA ALA A 15 21.88 -11.04 16.70
C ALA A 15 21.99 -9.59 17.22
N ARG A 16 20.85 -8.95 17.50
CA ARG A 16 20.81 -7.63 18.17
C ARG A 16 21.35 -7.68 19.60
N LEU A 17 21.17 -8.81 20.30
CA LEU A 17 21.65 -9.01 21.66
C LEU A 17 23.17 -9.24 21.69
N VAL A 18 23.71 -10.05 20.78
CA VAL A 18 25.16 -10.22 20.58
C VAL A 18 25.80 -8.89 20.17
N ALA A 19 25.22 -8.16 19.22
CA ALA A 19 25.70 -6.84 18.83
C ALA A 19 25.67 -5.81 19.98
N ARG A 20 24.69 -5.89 20.89
CA ARG A 20 24.68 -5.05 22.09
C ARG A 20 25.70 -5.50 23.12
N ALA A 21 26.03 -6.78 23.19
CA ALA A 21 26.99 -7.33 24.13
C ALA A 21 28.44 -7.00 23.78
N ILE A 22 28.81 -6.91 22.49
CA ILE A 22 30.20 -6.70 22.05
C ILE A 22 30.88 -5.47 22.70
N PRO A 23 30.27 -4.27 22.71
CA PRO A 23 30.87 -3.11 23.40
C PRO A 23 30.93 -3.26 24.92
N LEU A 24 30.03 -4.05 25.51
CA LEU A 24 29.95 -4.30 26.95
C LEU A 24 31.02 -5.30 27.41
N VAL A 25 31.24 -6.39 26.66
CA VAL A 25 32.26 -7.41 26.98
C VAL A 25 33.67 -6.94 26.68
N MET A 26 33.83 -6.02 25.72
CA MET A 26 35.12 -5.40 25.40
C MET A 26 35.39 -4.12 26.20
N ALA A 27 34.47 -3.64 27.03
CA ALA A 27 34.67 -2.43 27.83
C ALA A 27 35.82 -2.56 28.85
N ASP A 28 36.07 -3.78 29.34
CA ASP A 28 37.11 -4.09 30.32
C ASP A 28 38.46 -4.45 29.67
N ALA A 29 38.50 -4.61 28.35
CA ALA A 29 39.73 -4.85 27.59
C ALA A 29 40.49 -3.54 27.37
N THR A 30 41.22 -3.07 28.40
CA THR A 30 41.93 -1.78 28.39
C THR A 30 42.93 -1.57 27.24
N GLN A 31 43.32 -2.65 26.55
CA GLN A 31 44.22 -2.63 25.40
C GLN A 31 43.50 -2.35 24.07
N PHE A 32 42.16 -2.49 24.00
CA PHE A 32 41.39 -2.33 22.76
C PHE A 32 40.20 -1.42 22.98
N ARG A 33 40.01 -0.44 22.09
CA ARG A 33 38.88 0.48 22.15
C ARG A 33 37.98 0.27 20.94
N LEU A 34 36.67 0.21 21.18
CA LEU A 34 35.65 0.12 20.13
C LEU A 34 34.92 1.46 19.99
N THR A 35 34.88 2.00 18.77
CA THR A 35 34.07 3.19 18.46
C THR A 35 32.98 2.82 17.47
N ARG A 36 31.73 3.08 17.82
CA ARG A 36 30.59 2.69 16.97
C ARG A 36 30.54 3.54 15.71
N LEU A 37 30.46 2.89 14.55
CA LEU A 37 30.23 3.56 13.28
C LEU A 37 28.78 4.04 13.24
N SER A 38 28.58 5.35 13.35
CA SER A 38 27.26 5.97 13.24
C SER A 38 26.88 6.07 11.77
N HIS A 39 26.27 5.02 11.22
CA HIS A 39 25.23 5.02 10.16
C HIS A 39 25.18 3.66 9.43
N GLY A 40 24.18 2.86 9.76
CA GLY A 40 23.84 1.60 9.09
C GLY A 40 22.81 0.79 9.89
N GLU A 41 21.95 0.04 9.20
CA GLU A 41 20.99 -0.89 9.85
C GLU A 41 21.69 -2.07 10.54
N MET A 42 22.95 -2.36 10.17
CA MET A 42 23.80 -3.37 10.82
C MET A 42 24.81 -2.71 11.76
N PRO A 43 25.01 -3.27 12.97
CA PRO A 43 25.92 -2.72 13.96
C PRO A 43 27.39 -3.05 13.61
N ALA A 44 28.19 -2.01 13.43
CA ALA A 44 29.62 -2.08 13.15
C ALA A 44 30.43 -1.10 14.03
N TRP A 45 31.68 -1.45 14.30
CA TRP A 45 32.61 -0.69 15.14
C TRP A 45 34.01 -0.65 14.54
N ASP A 46 34.66 0.48 14.71
CA ASP A 46 36.09 0.62 14.52
C ASP A 46 36.84 0.13 15.75
N VAL A 47 37.88 -0.67 15.53
CA VAL A 47 38.77 -1.24 16.55
C VAL A 47 40.06 -0.44 16.60
N PHE A 48 40.47 -0.03 17.80
CA PHE A 48 41.72 0.68 18.08
C PHE A 48 42.56 -0.11 19.10
N VAL A 49 43.89 0.02 19.06
CA VAL A 49 44.81 -0.64 20.01
C VAL A 49 45.52 0.41 20.85
N GLY A 50 45.46 0.28 22.18
CA GLY A 50 46.03 1.25 23.10
C GLY A 50 45.46 2.66 22.91
N GLU A 51 46.33 3.66 22.85
CA GLU A 51 45.96 5.08 22.64
C GLU A 51 46.02 5.51 21.16
N THR A 52 46.10 4.58 20.20
CA THR A 52 46.18 4.96 18.78
C THR A 52 44.92 5.71 18.33
N HIS A 53 45.12 6.80 17.58
CA HIS A 53 44.02 7.58 17.01
C HIS A 53 43.50 7.03 15.66
N GLU A 54 44.17 6.02 15.10
CA GLU A 54 43.79 5.38 13.84
C GLU A 54 43.18 3.99 14.06
N PRO A 55 42.09 3.65 13.37
CA PRO A 55 41.43 2.35 13.49
C PRO A 55 42.23 1.27 12.75
N ILE A 56 42.45 0.14 13.41
CA ILE A 56 43.21 -0.98 12.84
C ILE A 56 42.33 -1.96 12.06
N ALA A 57 41.03 -2.04 12.40
CA ALA A 57 40.08 -2.96 11.80
C ALA A 57 38.64 -2.47 11.98
N MET A 58 37.76 -2.91 11.10
CA MET A 58 36.32 -2.80 11.25
C MET A 58 35.73 -4.14 11.70
N LEU A 59 34.94 -4.13 12.77
CA LEU A 59 34.18 -5.28 13.24
C LEU A 59 32.70 -5.10 12.93
N ALA A 60 32.10 -6.04 12.21
CA ALA A 60 30.70 -6.02 11.81
C ALA A 60 29.98 -7.32 12.22
N VAL A 61 28.71 -7.20 12.61
CA VAL A 61 27.87 -8.34 12.98
C VAL A 61 26.78 -8.53 11.93
N HIS A 62 26.77 -9.70 11.29
CA HIS A 62 25.83 -10.07 10.25
C HIS A 62 24.88 -11.19 10.73
N THR A 63 23.65 -11.15 10.23
CA THR A 63 22.68 -12.25 10.34
C THR A 63 22.82 -13.17 9.12
N ALA A 64 23.23 -14.41 9.32
CA ALA A 64 23.29 -15.41 8.25
C ALA A 64 21.95 -16.16 8.12
N GLN A 65 21.63 -16.67 6.93
CA GLN A 65 20.47 -17.53 6.72
C GLN A 65 20.55 -18.76 7.64
N ARG A 66 19.41 -19.16 8.25
CA ARG A 66 19.25 -20.25 9.25
C ARG A 66 19.53 -19.91 10.72
N GLY A 67 19.39 -18.64 11.13
CA GLY A 67 19.40 -18.27 12.57
C GLY A 67 20.79 -18.33 13.22
N GLN A 68 21.84 -18.11 12.42
CA GLN A 68 23.23 -17.99 12.86
C GLN A 68 23.68 -16.54 12.74
N CYS A 69 24.57 -16.12 13.65
CA CYS A 69 25.16 -14.79 13.66
C CYS A 69 26.65 -14.90 13.29
N ALA A 70 27.10 -14.09 12.32
CA ALA A 70 28.48 -14.03 11.88
C ALA A 70 29.12 -12.72 12.35
N ILE A 71 30.24 -12.82 13.07
CA ILE A 71 31.07 -11.66 13.40
C ILE A 71 32.21 -11.65 12.37
N VAL A 72 32.34 -10.53 11.66
CA VAL A 72 33.34 -10.33 10.61
C VAL A 72 34.27 -9.22 11.04
N LEU A 73 35.56 -9.55 11.10
CA LEU A 73 36.64 -8.60 11.35
C LEU A 73 37.39 -8.35 10.04
N THR A 74 37.42 -7.09 9.61
CA THR A 74 38.03 -6.64 8.35
C THR A 74 39.16 -5.67 8.66
N PRO A 75 40.43 -6.00 8.38
CA PRO A 75 41.54 -5.08 8.61
C PRO A 75 41.53 -3.91 7.62
N TYR A 76 41.95 -2.72 8.07
CA TYR A 76 42.19 -1.60 7.16
C TYR A 76 43.56 -1.76 6.44
N GLU A 77 43.67 -1.32 5.19
CA GLU A 77 44.87 -1.57 4.36
C GLU A 77 46.17 -0.98 4.95
N GLN A 78 46.07 0.03 5.83
CA GLN A 78 47.19 0.77 6.41
C GLN A 78 47.77 0.10 7.67
N SER A 79 47.09 -0.87 8.28
CA SER A 79 47.42 -1.45 9.60
C SER A 79 48.09 -2.83 9.53
N ARG A 80 48.89 -3.09 8.48
CA ARG A 80 49.56 -4.39 8.19
C ARG A 80 50.53 -4.93 9.27
N HIS A 81 50.70 -4.26 10.41
CA HIS A 81 51.63 -4.64 11.47
C HIS A 81 51.04 -4.69 12.89
N VAL A 82 49.72 -4.77 13.03
CA VAL A 82 49.07 -4.96 14.33
C VAL A 82 48.45 -6.34 14.39
N ASP A 83 48.77 -7.10 15.44
CA ASP A 83 48.35 -8.49 15.66
C ASP A 83 46.82 -8.56 15.86
N LEU A 84 46.06 -8.55 14.75
CA LEU A 84 44.60 -8.78 14.75
C LEU A 84 44.22 -10.11 15.43
N ALA A 85 45.15 -11.07 15.44
CA ALA A 85 45.00 -12.34 16.14
C ALA A 85 44.86 -12.16 17.67
N GLU A 86 45.50 -11.15 18.26
CA GLU A 86 45.41 -10.87 19.70
C GLU A 86 44.04 -10.28 20.06
N PHE A 87 43.53 -9.35 19.24
CA PHE A 87 42.17 -8.83 19.38
C PHE A 87 41.10 -9.94 19.19
N GLU A 88 41.29 -10.79 18.18
CA GLU A 88 40.38 -11.92 17.92
C GLU A 88 40.37 -12.90 19.11
N ALA A 89 41.54 -13.27 19.64
CA ALA A 89 41.65 -14.15 20.79
C ALA A 89 41.01 -13.55 22.06
N GLU A 90 41.23 -12.26 22.33
CA GLU A 90 40.61 -11.58 23.47
C GLU A 90 39.09 -11.52 23.31
N LEU A 91 38.58 -11.13 22.13
CA LEU A 91 37.15 -11.08 21.85
C LEU A 91 36.47 -12.45 22.03
N LEU A 92 37.09 -13.52 21.53
CA LEU A 92 36.59 -14.88 21.67
C LEU A 92 36.54 -15.31 23.15
N THR A 93 37.63 -15.08 23.89
CA THR A 93 37.73 -15.42 25.31
C THR A 93 36.65 -14.69 26.12
N ARG A 94 36.44 -13.39 25.86
CA ARG A 94 35.41 -12.59 26.55
C ARG A 94 34.00 -13.00 26.20
N LEU A 95 33.73 -13.33 24.93
CA LEU A 95 32.42 -13.83 24.54
C LEU A 95 32.11 -15.17 25.24
N GLU A 96 33.10 -16.06 25.38
CA GLU A 96 32.97 -17.31 26.12
C GLU A 96 32.75 -17.10 27.63
N GLU A 97 33.49 -16.17 28.27
CA GLU A 97 33.30 -15.79 29.68
C GLU A 97 31.87 -15.29 29.98
N TYR A 98 31.24 -14.63 29.00
CA TYR A 98 29.86 -14.15 29.06
C TYR A 98 28.83 -15.19 28.59
N GLY A 99 29.26 -16.44 28.36
CA GLY A 99 28.39 -17.58 28.03
C GLY A 99 28.00 -17.69 26.55
N VAL A 100 28.71 -17.02 25.64
CA VAL A 100 28.51 -17.12 24.19
C VAL A 100 29.50 -18.13 23.60
N GLN A 101 29.03 -19.27 23.10
CA GLN A 101 29.88 -20.28 22.45
C GLN A 101 30.24 -19.87 21.01
N VAL A 102 31.53 -19.90 20.64
CA VAL A 102 32.04 -19.47 19.32
C VAL A 102 32.84 -20.57 18.61
N GLN A 103 32.76 -20.67 17.26
CA GLN A 103 33.63 -21.54 16.44
C GLN A 103 34.29 -20.74 15.29
N THR A 104 35.58 -21.02 15.03
CA THR A 104 36.44 -20.37 14.01
C THR A 104 36.69 -21.27 12.79
N ALA A 105 36.69 -20.73 11.55
CA ALA A 105 37.08 -21.45 10.33
C ALA A 105 37.96 -20.59 9.37
N PRO A 106 39.05 -21.14 8.78
CA PRO A 106 39.91 -20.44 7.80
C PRO A 106 39.45 -20.59 6.33
N LEU A 107 39.79 -19.62 5.47
CA LEU A 107 39.51 -19.60 4.01
C LEU A 107 40.75 -20.08 3.20
N SER A 108 40.57 -20.87 2.13
CA SER A 108 41.65 -21.41 1.29
C SER A 108 41.64 -20.81 -0.12
N GLU A 109 42.81 -20.45 -0.66
CA GLU A 109 43.07 -19.93 -2.02
C GLU A 109 43.40 -21.07 -3.01
N GLU A 110 42.79 -21.14 -4.20
CA GLU A 110 43.38 -21.74 -5.42
C GLU A 110 42.58 -21.40 -6.70
N ALA A 111 43.28 -21.06 -7.79
CA ALA A 111 42.79 -20.58 -9.09
C ALA A 111 43.49 -21.27 -10.28
N ASP A 112 42.85 -21.20 -11.46
CA ASP A 112 43.37 -21.26 -12.86
C ASP A 112 43.82 -22.57 -13.55
N ALA A 113 43.01 -23.04 -14.53
CA ALA A 113 43.42 -23.56 -15.86
C ALA A 113 42.19 -23.82 -16.80
N PRO A 114 42.24 -23.60 -18.14
CA PRO A 114 41.10 -23.83 -19.04
C PRO A 114 41.19 -25.18 -19.82
N PRO A 115 40.06 -25.79 -20.25
CA PRO A 115 40.11 -26.95 -21.16
C PRO A 115 39.45 -26.75 -22.54
N ASP A 116 39.91 -27.59 -23.48
CA ASP A 116 39.60 -27.69 -24.92
C ASP A 116 38.24 -28.33 -25.27
N GLU A 117 37.90 -28.27 -26.57
CA GLU A 117 36.68 -28.72 -27.26
C GLU A 117 36.45 -30.26 -27.31
N ASP A 118 35.17 -30.60 -27.53
CA ASP A 118 34.52 -31.85 -27.99
C ASP A 118 33.86 -32.82 -26.97
N ASP A 119 32.65 -33.24 -27.39
CA ASP A 119 31.68 -34.23 -26.90
C ASP A 119 30.54 -33.81 -25.93
N THR A 120 29.30 -34.10 -26.37
CA THR A 120 28.01 -33.94 -25.67
C THR A 120 27.36 -35.33 -25.48
N PRO A 121 26.25 -35.49 -24.72
CA PRO A 121 25.93 -34.98 -23.38
C PRO A 121 25.32 -36.09 -22.47
N THR A 122 25.54 -36.08 -21.15
CA THR A 122 24.61 -36.75 -20.19
C THR A 122 24.74 -36.18 -18.76
N GLU A 123 23.58 -35.86 -18.18
CA GLU A 123 23.24 -35.64 -16.76
C GLU A 123 24.36 -35.31 -15.75
N ALA A 124 24.44 -34.03 -15.35
CA ALA A 124 24.82 -33.62 -13.99
C ALA A 124 24.31 -32.21 -13.67
N ALA A 125 23.94 -32.00 -12.41
CA ALA A 125 23.55 -30.74 -11.80
C ALA A 125 24.61 -29.63 -12.00
N PRO A 126 24.23 -28.34 -12.13
CA PRO A 126 25.23 -27.29 -12.14
C PRO A 126 25.71 -27.03 -10.72
N ALA A 127 27.01 -27.23 -10.54
CA ALA A 127 27.81 -26.67 -9.48
C ALA A 127 27.71 -25.14 -9.49
N GLU A 128 27.63 -24.56 -8.30
CA GLU A 128 27.85 -23.14 -8.06
C GLU A 128 29.33 -22.82 -8.32
N GLU A 129 29.61 -22.01 -9.34
CA GLU A 129 30.91 -21.32 -9.45
C GLU A 129 30.83 -19.95 -8.77
N PRO A 130 31.92 -19.52 -8.10
CA PRO A 130 31.91 -18.40 -7.17
C PRO A 130 32.07 -17.06 -7.89
N ALA A 131 31.25 -16.10 -7.48
CA ALA A 131 31.39 -14.70 -7.87
C ALA A 131 32.74 -14.14 -7.39
N ALA A 132 33.50 -13.58 -8.34
CA ALA A 132 34.69 -12.79 -8.09
C ALA A 132 34.42 -11.70 -7.03
N ALA A 133 35.30 -11.67 -6.03
CA ALA A 133 35.28 -10.73 -4.94
C ALA A 133 35.53 -9.30 -5.41
N ALA A 134 34.74 -8.37 -4.88
CA ALA A 134 34.89 -6.94 -5.03
C ALA A 134 36.18 -6.47 -4.34
N VAL A 135 37.10 -5.90 -5.11
CA VAL A 135 38.12 -4.97 -4.62
C VAL A 135 37.44 -3.60 -4.51
N ALA A 136 37.13 -3.16 -3.29
CA ALA A 136 36.60 -1.82 -3.02
C ALA A 136 37.71 -0.94 -2.43
N PHE A 137 38.32 -0.10 -3.27
CA PHE A 137 39.10 1.06 -2.83
C PHE A 137 38.18 2.04 -2.09
N PHE A 138 38.40 2.28 -0.79
CA PHE A 138 37.78 3.39 -0.06
C PHE A 138 38.80 4.50 0.17
N ALA A 139 38.84 5.49 -0.72
CA ALA A 139 39.34 6.83 -0.40
C ALA A 139 38.15 7.68 0.06
N ALA A 140 38.21 8.24 1.27
CA ALA A 140 37.17 9.12 1.81
C ALA A 140 36.95 10.36 0.92
N PRO A 141 35.71 10.86 0.72
CA PRO A 141 35.50 12.04 -0.12
C PRO A 141 35.89 13.34 0.60
N PRO A 142 36.51 14.31 -0.10
CA PRO A 142 36.89 15.62 0.44
C PRO A 142 35.73 16.52 0.91
N HIS A 143 34.48 16.15 0.64
CA HIS A 143 33.33 17.04 0.64
C HIS A 143 32.96 17.66 2.00
N ARG A 144 33.13 16.95 3.13
CA ARG A 144 32.75 17.50 4.46
C ARG A 144 33.68 18.61 4.97
N ARG A 145 34.95 18.65 4.52
CA ARG A 145 35.95 19.65 4.94
C ARG A 145 35.70 21.02 4.32
N TYR A 146 35.01 21.03 3.18
CA TYR A 146 34.76 22.19 2.35
C TYR A 146 33.47 22.96 2.71
N GLU A 147 32.49 22.28 3.30
CA GLU A 147 31.24 22.89 3.76
C GLU A 147 31.44 23.81 4.97
N ALA A 148 32.30 23.43 5.92
CA ALA A 148 32.59 24.25 7.11
C ALA A 148 33.29 25.58 6.76
N LEU A 149 34.12 25.57 5.71
CA LEU A 149 34.87 26.73 5.24
C LEU A 149 33.98 27.70 4.45
N ALA A 150 33.04 27.16 3.65
CA ALA A 150 32.04 27.96 2.93
C ALA A 150 31.10 28.70 3.91
N VAL A 151 30.60 28.01 4.94
CA VAL A 151 29.65 28.59 5.92
C VAL A 151 30.26 29.75 6.71
N ARG A 152 31.56 29.68 7.03
CA ARG A 152 32.23 30.68 7.89
C ARG A 152 32.70 31.93 7.11
N LEU A 153 33.04 31.79 5.83
CA LEU A 153 33.47 32.90 4.97
C LEU A 153 32.31 33.58 4.21
N GLN A 154 31.14 32.94 4.12
CA GLN A 154 29.96 33.47 3.42
C GLN A 154 29.59 34.92 3.80
N PRO A 155 29.61 35.33 5.10
CA PRO A 155 29.25 36.69 5.48
C PRO A 155 30.22 37.76 4.95
N LEU A 156 31.52 37.44 4.85
CA LEU A 156 32.55 38.34 4.33
C LEU A 156 32.48 38.48 2.80
N LEU A 157 32.08 37.40 2.12
CA LEU A 157 31.95 37.35 0.67
C LEU A 157 30.69 38.07 0.18
N ASP A 158 29.57 37.89 0.90
CA ASP A 158 28.31 38.56 0.60
C ASP A 158 28.43 40.09 0.77
N ALA A 159 29.20 40.56 1.77
CA ALA A 159 29.44 41.99 2.02
C ALA A 159 30.22 42.69 0.90
N HIS A 160 31.00 41.96 0.10
CA HIS A 160 31.81 42.49 -1.00
C HIS A 160 31.37 41.98 -2.38
N GLN A 161 30.22 41.32 -2.48
CA GLN A 161 29.68 40.71 -3.71
C GLN A 161 30.66 39.74 -4.40
N LEU A 162 31.37 38.93 -3.62
CA LEU A 162 32.34 37.95 -4.12
C LEU A 162 31.78 36.53 -4.06
N HIS A 163 32.17 35.68 -5.01
CA HIS A 163 31.77 34.27 -5.06
C HIS A 163 32.95 33.33 -4.77
N LEU A 164 32.78 32.40 -3.84
CA LEU A 164 33.77 31.35 -3.53
C LEU A 164 33.52 30.14 -4.43
N ARG A 165 34.57 29.65 -5.10
CA ARG A 165 34.47 28.53 -6.03
C ARG A 165 35.46 27.43 -5.70
N MET A 166 34.98 26.19 -5.64
CA MET A 166 35.80 25.01 -5.46
C MET A 166 35.50 23.96 -6.54
N GLY A 167 36.42 23.81 -7.50
CA GLY A 167 36.46 22.75 -8.51
C GLY A 167 35.36 22.73 -9.60
N GLY A 168 35.76 22.84 -10.88
CA GLY A 168 34.99 22.43 -12.07
C GLY A 168 34.44 23.56 -12.97
N ASP A 169 35.16 23.84 -14.07
CA ASP A 169 34.92 24.52 -15.36
C ASP A 169 34.16 25.88 -15.51
N THR A 170 34.94 26.87 -16.04
CA THR A 170 34.69 28.26 -16.52
C THR A 170 34.52 29.42 -15.51
N LEU A 171 35.61 30.17 -15.26
CA LEU A 171 35.62 31.41 -14.44
C LEU A 171 34.78 32.53 -15.11
N PRO A 172 33.78 33.13 -14.43
CA PRO A 172 33.15 34.36 -14.90
C PRO A 172 34.01 35.58 -14.57
N ASP A 173 33.82 36.67 -15.33
CA ASP A 173 34.66 37.88 -15.37
C ASP A 173 34.80 38.67 -14.05
N ASN A 174 34.09 38.30 -12.97
CA ASN A 174 34.09 39.00 -11.67
C ASN A 174 34.52 38.12 -10.48
N THR A 175 35.51 37.24 -10.66
CA THR A 175 36.07 36.46 -9.54
C THR A 175 37.24 37.24 -8.94
N ALA A 176 37.29 37.53 -7.62
CA ALA A 176 38.38 38.31 -7.02
C ALA A 176 39.33 37.54 -6.07
N LEU A 177 39.01 36.29 -5.70
CA LEU A 177 39.84 35.47 -4.81
C LEU A 177 39.73 33.98 -5.18
N LEU A 178 40.88 33.32 -5.42
CA LEU A 178 40.94 31.88 -5.69
C LEU A 178 41.57 31.15 -4.49
N ILE A 179 40.89 30.13 -3.98
CA ILE A 179 41.39 29.22 -2.93
C ILE A 179 41.48 27.82 -3.53
N ALA A 180 42.69 27.27 -3.63
CA ALA A 180 42.94 25.98 -4.27
C ALA A 180 43.78 25.05 -3.37
N ASP A 181 43.40 23.77 -3.33
CA ASP A 181 44.14 22.70 -2.65
C ASP A 181 45.22 22.14 -3.58
N VAL A 182 46.48 22.42 -3.25
CA VAL A 182 47.64 22.10 -4.11
C VAL A 182 48.09 20.64 -3.95
N GLY A 183 47.48 19.86 -3.04
CA GLY A 183 47.76 18.44 -2.85
C GLY A 183 47.22 17.51 -3.96
N THR A 184 46.50 18.06 -4.94
CA THR A 184 45.93 17.29 -6.06
C THR A 184 46.37 17.87 -7.41
N GLU A 185 46.62 17.01 -8.41
CA GLU A 185 47.04 17.44 -9.76
C GLU A 185 46.04 18.43 -10.41
N ARG A 186 44.76 18.32 -10.06
CA ARG A 186 43.71 19.24 -10.51
C ARG A 186 43.84 20.64 -9.90
N GLY A 187 44.23 20.76 -8.62
CA GLY A 187 44.46 22.05 -7.98
C GLY A 187 45.66 22.80 -8.57
N VAL A 188 46.74 22.08 -8.88
CA VAL A 188 47.92 22.61 -9.57
C VAL A 188 47.59 23.11 -10.98
N HIS A 189 46.74 22.38 -11.71
CA HIS A 189 46.27 22.79 -13.04
C HIS A 189 45.41 24.05 -13.03
N MET A 190 44.58 24.24 -11.98
CA MET A 190 43.70 25.41 -11.83
C MET A 190 44.49 26.70 -11.57
N VAL A 191 45.51 26.64 -10.73
CA VAL A 191 46.36 27.81 -10.41
C VAL A 191 47.17 28.25 -11.63
N ARG A 192 47.63 27.31 -12.47
CA ARG A 192 48.34 27.60 -13.73
C ARG A 192 47.46 28.26 -14.80
N GLN A 193 46.14 28.15 -14.69
CA GLN A 193 45.19 28.75 -15.63
C GLN A 193 44.59 30.08 -15.14
N ALA A 194 44.92 30.52 -13.92
CA ALA A 194 44.41 31.77 -13.36
C ALA A 194 45.15 33.00 -13.95
N PRO A 195 44.44 34.10 -14.26
CA PRO A 195 45.06 35.36 -14.68
C PRO A 195 46.03 35.92 -13.61
N PRO A 196 47.19 36.48 -13.99
CA PRO A 196 48.22 36.96 -13.04
C PRO A 196 47.81 38.18 -12.21
N THR A 197 46.65 38.78 -12.50
CA THR A 197 46.11 39.97 -11.82
C THR A 197 45.21 39.64 -10.62
N LEU A 198 44.97 38.35 -10.34
CA LEU A 198 44.14 37.90 -9.22
C LEU A 198 44.97 37.57 -7.99
N PRO A 199 44.60 38.06 -6.78
CA PRO A 199 45.20 37.55 -5.56
C PRO A 199 44.75 36.10 -5.33
N VAL A 200 45.72 35.17 -5.24
CA VAL A 200 45.50 33.73 -5.06
C VAL A 200 46.05 33.31 -3.70
N ILE A 201 45.21 32.65 -2.88
CA ILE A 201 45.62 32.02 -1.62
C ILE A 201 45.68 30.51 -1.85
N LEU A 202 46.83 29.91 -1.55
CA LEU A 202 47.06 28.48 -1.79
C LEU A 202 47.03 27.74 -0.46
N ILE A 203 46.21 26.68 -0.38
CA ILE A 203 46.12 25.81 0.79
C ILE A 203 46.84 24.50 0.48
N ALA A 204 47.79 24.12 1.33
CA ALA A 204 48.54 22.87 1.17
C ALA A 204 48.58 22.11 2.50
N ALA A 205 48.42 20.77 2.46
CA ALA A 205 48.73 19.93 3.61
C ALA A 205 50.22 20.05 3.96
N GLU A 206 50.58 19.90 5.24
CA GLU A 206 51.94 20.17 5.76
C GLU A 206 53.07 19.45 4.98
N GLU A 207 52.77 18.28 4.42
CA GLU A 207 53.70 17.43 3.66
C GLU A 207 53.64 17.60 2.13
N ALA A 208 52.72 18.41 1.60
CA ALA A 208 52.53 18.55 0.15
C ALA A 208 53.65 19.38 -0.51
N HIS A 209 54.31 18.80 -1.51
CA HIS A 209 55.37 19.46 -2.27
C HIS A 209 54.79 20.46 -3.27
N VAL A 210 54.93 21.76 -3.01
CA VAL A 210 54.46 22.82 -3.92
C VAL A 210 55.54 23.11 -4.97
N PRO A 211 55.24 22.98 -6.28
CA PRO A 211 56.17 23.28 -7.36
C PRO A 211 56.68 24.74 -7.29
N ALA A 212 57.99 24.94 -7.48
CA ALA A 212 58.66 26.24 -7.28
C ALA A 212 58.23 27.36 -8.27
N ASP A 213 57.50 27.00 -9.32
CA ASP A 213 56.99 27.89 -10.37
C ASP A 213 55.63 28.53 -10.04
N ILE A 214 55.04 28.23 -8.87
CA ILE A 214 53.75 28.79 -8.43
C ILE A 214 53.98 29.96 -7.44
N THR A 215 53.60 31.18 -7.83
CA THR A 215 53.67 32.38 -6.98
C THR A 215 52.31 32.74 -6.40
N GLY A 216 52.17 32.70 -5.07
CA GLY A 216 50.97 33.08 -4.31
C GLY A 216 51.21 32.98 -2.80
N ASP A 217 50.31 33.52 -1.97
CA ASP A 217 50.43 33.40 -0.50
C ASP A 217 50.03 31.98 -0.07
N ILE A 218 51.00 31.19 0.41
CA ILE A 218 50.82 29.78 0.79
C ILE A 218 50.49 29.66 2.29
N ILE A 219 49.44 28.90 2.60
CA ILE A 219 49.01 28.59 3.96
C ILE A 219 49.02 27.08 4.13
N ARG A 220 49.83 26.58 5.07
CA ARG A 220 49.92 25.16 5.40
C ARG A 220 49.06 24.83 6.62
N TYR A 221 48.45 23.65 6.64
CA TYR A 221 47.64 23.20 7.78
C TYR A 221 48.01 21.79 8.23
N GLY A 222 47.94 21.57 9.53
CA GLY A 222 47.96 20.25 10.19
C GLY A 222 46.57 19.88 10.73
N ASP A 223 46.45 18.75 11.42
CA ASP A 223 45.16 18.10 11.76
C ASP A 223 44.20 18.92 12.66
N ASP A 224 44.67 20.00 13.29
CA ASP A 224 43.81 20.91 14.08
C ASP A 224 43.47 22.20 13.29
N LEU A 225 42.20 22.31 12.88
CA LEU A 225 41.70 23.29 11.91
C LEU A 225 41.34 24.67 12.50
N THR A 226 41.26 24.80 13.82
CA THR A 226 40.76 26.01 14.47
C THR A 226 41.68 27.24 14.32
N PRO A 227 43.01 27.13 14.57
CA PRO A 227 43.95 28.24 14.35
C PRO A 227 44.17 28.55 12.86
N PHE A 228 43.99 27.56 11.99
CA PHE A 228 44.12 27.69 10.54
C PHE A 228 43.04 28.60 9.95
N LEU A 229 41.77 28.42 10.38
CA LEU A 229 40.65 29.23 9.91
C LEU A 229 40.78 30.71 10.32
N ASP A 230 41.24 30.98 11.54
CA ASP A 230 41.45 32.35 12.02
C ASP A 230 42.59 33.07 11.26
N THR A 231 43.63 32.33 10.87
CA THR A 231 44.76 32.84 10.07
C THR A 231 44.35 33.12 8.62
N LEU A 232 43.50 32.26 8.06
CA LEU A 232 42.93 32.41 6.71
C LEU A 232 42.01 33.65 6.64
N GLU A 233 41.16 33.84 7.65
CA GLU A 233 40.23 34.97 7.74
C GLU A 233 40.98 36.32 7.82
N GLN A 234 42.03 36.42 8.65
CA GLN A 234 42.85 37.64 8.75
C GLN A 234 43.56 38.00 7.43
N ARG A 235 44.06 37.01 6.69
CA ARG A 235 44.73 37.23 5.39
C ARG A 235 43.76 37.65 4.29
N VAL A 236 42.57 37.05 4.25
CA VAL A 236 41.50 37.46 3.33
C VAL A 236 41.06 38.91 3.62
N GLN A 237 40.91 39.30 4.88
CA GLN A 237 40.59 40.68 5.25
C GLN A 237 41.69 41.69 4.87
N HIS A 238 42.97 41.30 4.94
CA HIS A 238 44.08 42.16 4.52
C HIS A 238 44.10 42.39 3.00
N LEU A 239 43.83 41.36 2.20
CA LEU A 239 43.76 41.46 0.74
C LEU A 239 42.57 42.31 0.27
N LEU A 240 41.42 42.20 0.93
CA LEU A 240 40.22 42.98 0.59
C LEU A 240 40.32 44.46 0.96
N ARG A 241 41.17 44.85 1.91
CA ARG A 241 41.41 46.28 2.26
C ARG A 241 42.32 47.02 1.27
N GLY A 242 42.99 46.32 0.35
CA GLY A 242 43.96 46.88 -0.61
C GLY A 242 43.43 47.17 -2.01
N ALA A 243 42.19 46.81 -2.36
CA ALA A 243 41.61 47.05 -3.68
C ALA A 243 40.77 48.35 -3.69
N PRO A 244 41.02 49.33 -4.59
CA PRO A 244 40.24 50.55 -4.65
C PRO A 244 38.86 50.25 -5.27
N ALA A 245 37.79 50.46 -4.51
CA ALA A 245 36.42 50.29 -4.98
C ALA A 245 36.03 51.43 -5.94
N GLU A 246 35.63 51.09 -7.17
CA GLU A 246 34.80 51.97 -7.99
C GLU A 246 33.38 52.06 -7.37
N PRO A 247 32.78 53.25 -7.27
CA PRO A 247 31.51 53.42 -6.57
C PRO A 247 30.33 52.99 -7.45
N ALA A 248 29.39 52.25 -6.84
CA ALA A 248 28.11 51.89 -7.44
C ALA A 248 27.26 53.15 -7.78
N PRO A 249 26.40 53.09 -8.82
CA PRO A 249 25.51 54.20 -9.15
C PRO A 249 24.47 54.41 -8.05
N GLN A 250 24.44 55.62 -7.48
CA GLN A 250 23.45 56.03 -6.49
C GLN A 250 22.03 56.04 -7.11
N PRO A 251 20.98 55.68 -6.35
CA PRO A 251 19.62 56.01 -6.73
C PRO A 251 19.44 57.53 -6.67
N ALA A 252 18.66 58.08 -7.61
CA ALA A 252 18.33 59.49 -7.65
C ALA A 252 17.72 59.94 -6.29
N PRO A 253 18.21 61.04 -5.70
CA PRO A 253 17.59 61.60 -4.49
C PRO A 253 16.22 62.21 -4.84
N GLU A 254 15.24 62.00 -3.98
CA GLU A 254 13.99 62.74 -3.97
C GLU A 254 14.29 64.25 -3.91
N GLU A 255 13.68 65.03 -4.82
CA GLU A 255 13.68 66.50 -4.72
C GLU A 255 12.89 66.94 -3.47
N PRO A 256 13.45 67.83 -2.63
CA PRO A 256 12.63 68.62 -1.72
C PRO A 256 11.89 69.70 -2.52
N ALA A 257 10.60 69.84 -2.23
CA ALA A 257 9.81 70.97 -2.67
C ALA A 257 10.39 72.30 -2.14
N ASP A 258 10.17 73.36 -2.92
CA ASP A 258 10.36 74.79 -2.63
C ASP A 258 11.75 75.42 -2.89
N ALA A 259 11.92 76.04 -4.07
CA ALA A 259 12.27 77.47 -4.23
C ALA A 259 12.53 77.84 -5.72
N GLU A 260 11.97 78.97 -6.17
CA GLU A 260 12.08 79.53 -7.53
C GLU A 260 13.53 79.79 -8.01
N PRO A 261 13.81 79.71 -9.33
CA PRO A 261 15.10 80.11 -9.89
C PRO A 261 15.20 81.63 -10.12
N PRO A 262 16.29 82.31 -9.70
CA PRO A 262 16.59 83.68 -10.13
C PRO A 262 17.31 83.71 -11.50
N ALA A 263 17.17 84.87 -12.15
CA ALA A 263 17.48 85.18 -13.55
C ALA A 263 18.94 84.96 -14.03
N PRO A 264 19.18 84.80 -15.35
CA PRO A 264 20.52 84.70 -15.93
C PRO A 264 21.24 86.07 -16.02
N PRO A 265 22.60 86.11 -16.00
CA PRO A 265 23.37 87.34 -16.17
C PRO A 265 23.42 87.81 -17.65
N PRO A 266 23.74 89.10 -17.89
CA PRO A 266 23.32 89.84 -19.08
C PRO A 266 24.26 89.70 -20.29
N SER A 267 23.66 89.69 -21.47
CA SER A 267 24.32 89.81 -22.78
C SER A 267 24.86 91.23 -23.02
N VAL A 268 26.08 91.33 -23.56
CA VAL A 268 26.63 92.58 -24.11
C VAL A 268 26.22 92.71 -25.59
N LEU A 269 25.17 93.50 -25.83
CA LEU A 269 25.02 94.63 -26.80
C LEU A 269 25.95 94.65 -28.05
N VAL A 270 25.55 94.84 -29.33
CA VAL A 270 24.58 95.72 -30.06
C VAL A 270 24.63 95.33 -31.59
N PRO A 271 23.84 95.86 -32.58
CA PRO A 271 22.46 96.40 -32.66
C PRO A 271 21.53 95.65 -33.64
N GLU A 272 20.25 95.97 -33.52
CA GLU A 272 19.13 95.69 -34.42
C GLU A 272 19.34 96.16 -35.87
N SER A 273 18.97 95.31 -36.83
CA SER A 273 18.40 95.78 -38.10
C SER A 273 17.30 94.83 -38.58
N HIS A 274 16.06 95.32 -38.50
CA HIS A 274 14.89 94.95 -39.29
C HIS A 274 14.48 93.47 -39.41
N ALA A 275 13.35 93.19 -38.75
CA ALA A 275 12.42 92.08 -38.96
C ALA A 275 12.50 91.41 -40.35
N ALA A 276 13.03 90.19 -40.37
CA ALA A 276 12.67 89.16 -41.33
C ALA A 276 11.78 88.13 -40.61
N PRO A 277 10.71 87.61 -41.24
CA PRO A 277 9.83 86.62 -40.61
C PRO A 277 10.61 85.33 -40.31
N PRO A 278 10.14 84.47 -39.37
CA PRO A 278 10.87 83.26 -39.00
C PRO A 278 11.11 82.37 -40.22
N PRO A 279 12.22 81.61 -40.30
CA PRO A 279 12.38 80.64 -41.37
C PRO A 279 11.23 79.65 -41.23
N ALA A 280 10.39 79.59 -42.26
CA ALA A 280 9.25 78.68 -42.33
C ALA A 280 9.69 77.30 -41.85
N GLU A 281 9.00 76.74 -40.86
CA GLU A 281 9.14 75.32 -40.53
C GLU A 281 8.91 74.56 -41.83
N ILE A 282 9.99 74.06 -42.43
CA ILE A 282 9.89 73.23 -43.61
C ILE A 282 8.89 72.13 -43.25
N PRO A 283 7.73 72.04 -43.94
CA PRO A 283 6.70 71.06 -43.60
C PRO A 283 7.32 69.66 -43.49
N ALA A 284 6.81 68.82 -42.60
CA ALA A 284 7.37 67.47 -42.38
C ALA A 284 7.57 66.71 -43.71
N GLU A 285 6.69 66.91 -44.69
CA GLU A 285 6.79 66.37 -46.05
C GLU A 285 7.97 66.93 -46.86
N ALA A 286 8.24 68.23 -46.77
CA ALA A 286 9.38 68.85 -47.45
C ALA A 286 10.71 68.44 -46.82
N ARG A 287 10.76 68.23 -45.48
CA ARG A 287 11.95 67.63 -44.81
C ARG A 287 12.18 66.19 -45.27
N ARG A 288 11.13 65.36 -45.33
CA ARG A 288 11.21 63.99 -45.87
C ARG A 288 11.73 63.97 -47.30
N ARG A 289 11.21 64.86 -48.17
CA ARG A 289 11.65 64.95 -49.57
C ARG A 289 13.13 65.31 -49.73
N ILE A 290 13.63 66.29 -48.97
CA ILE A 290 15.04 66.71 -49.02
C ILE A 290 15.96 65.58 -48.53
N TYR A 291 15.63 64.93 -47.41
CA TYR A 291 16.48 63.86 -46.88
C TYR A 291 16.40 62.56 -47.71
N ARG A 292 15.25 62.24 -48.32
CA ARG A 292 15.16 61.16 -49.33
C ARG A 292 16.07 61.47 -50.53
N GLN A 293 16.02 62.70 -51.05
CA GLN A 293 16.88 63.10 -52.16
C GLN A 293 18.38 63.02 -51.80
N LYS A 294 18.77 63.51 -50.62
CA LYS A 294 20.17 63.42 -50.14
C LYS A 294 20.63 61.98 -49.86
N ALA A 295 19.74 61.11 -49.41
CA ALA A 295 20.07 59.72 -49.14
C ALA A 295 20.24 58.89 -50.42
N LEU A 296 19.53 59.25 -51.49
CA LEU A 296 19.54 58.57 -52.79
C LEU A 296 20.49 59.20 -53.83
N ASP A 297 21.08 60.36 -53.51
CA ASP A 297 22.04 61.05 -54.38
C ASP A 297 23.36 60.28 -54.47
N GLU A 298 23.65 59.72 -55.63
CA GLU A 298 24.85 58.92 -55.89
C GLU A 298 26.14 59.75 -55.87
N SER A 299 26.04 61.07 -56.07
CA SER A 299 27.17 62.00 -56.00
C SER A 299 27.60 62.33 -54.56
N ALA A 300 26.73 62.07 -53.58
CA ALA A 300 27.03 62.31 -52.16
C ALA A 300 27.94 61.21 -51.57
N SER A 301 28.77 61.57 -50.59
CA SER A 301 29.64 60.59 -49.90
C SER A 301 28.80 59.53 -49.18
N LEU A 302 29.34 58.30 -49.06
CA LEU A 302 28.64 57.19 -48.38
C LEU A 302 28.27 57.54 -46.92
N SER A 303 29.13 58.29 -46.22
CA SER A 303 28.85 58.78 -44.86
C SER A 303 27.68 59.77 -44.84
N SER A 304 27.59 60.66 -45.84
CA SER A 304 26.49 61.62 -45.96
C SER A 304 25.16 60.92 -46.23
N ARG A 305 25.18 59.90 -47.09
CA ARG A 305 24.01 59.06 -47.38
C ARG A 305 23.55 58.27 -46.16
N LEU A 306 24.49 57.68 -45.42
CA LEU A 306 24.20 56.94 -44.19
C LEU A 306 23.64 57.86 -43.07
N HIS A 307 24.18 59.08 -42.95
CA HIS A 307 23.65 60.08 -42.05
C HIS A 307 22.21 60.50 -42.46
N ALA A 308 21.98 60.76 -43.74
CA ALA A 308 20.65 61.09 -44.25
C ALA A 308 19.63 59.96 -44.00
N ALA A 309 20.03 58.68 -44.18
CA ALA A 309 19.20 57.53 -43.86
C ALA A 309 18.84 57.46 -42.35
N ARG A 310 19.79 57.72 -41.44
CA ARG A 310 19.53 57.80 -39.99
C ARG A 310 18.55 58.93 -39.64
N VAL A 311 18.65 60.06 -40.32
CA VAL A 311 17.73 61.19 -40.13
C VAL A 311 16.33 60.84 -40.60
N LEU A 312 16.18 60.09 -41.72
CA LEU A 312 14.88 59.59 -42.20
C LEU A 312 14.18 58.71 -41.16
N VAL A 313 14.92 57.84 -40.45
CA VAL A 313 14.38 57.05 -39.32
C VAL A 313 13.88 57.96 -38.20
N LYS A 314 14.67 58.96 -37.80
CA LYS A 314 14.31 59.88 -36.70
C LYS A 314 13.06 60.71 -36.99
N ILE A 315 12.76 61.00 -38.26
CA ILE A 315 11.58 61.77 -38.67
C ILE A 315 10.37 60.89 -39.03
N GLY A 316 10.45 59.58 -38.74
CA GLY A 316 9.37 58.62 -38.92
C GLY A 316 9.10 58.22 -40.38
N ASP A 317 10.04 58.45 -41.29
CA ASP A 317 9.94 58.04 -42.69
C ASP A 317 10.65 56.69 -42.90
N LEU A 318 10.01 55.63 -42.40
CA LEU A 318 10.60 54.29 -42.37
C LEU A 318 10.78 53.70 -43.77
N GLU A 319 9.87 53.96 -44.71
CA GLU A 319 9.97 53.50 -46.11
C GLU A 319 11.14 54.19 -46.83
N GLY A 320 11.27 55.52 -46.67
CA GLY A 320 12.39 56.27 -47.25
C GLY A 320 13.74 55.87 -46.64
N ALA A 321 13.76 55.59 -45.34
CA ALA A 321 14.95 55.08 -44.67
C ALA A 321 15.31 53.66 -45.16
N ALA A 322 14.32 52.78 -45.32
CA ALA A 322 14.53 51.44 -45.84
C ALA A 322 15.09 51.48 -47.27
N GLU A 323 14.56 52.32 -48.16
CA GLU A 323 15.10 52.45 -49.52
C GLU A 323 16.56 52.96 -49.51
N ALA A 324 16.86 53.95 -48.68
CA ALA A 324 18.20 54.50 -48.54
C ALA A 324 19.21 53.47 -48.02
N TYR A 325 18.87 52.73 -46.96
CA TYR A 325 19.72 51.65 -46.46
C TYR A 325 19.83 50.50 -47.45
N GLY A 326 18.77 50.20 -48.20
CA GLY A 326 18.79 49.19 -49.26
C GLY A 326 19.82 49.49 -50.35
N ARG A 327 19.88 50.75 -50.80
CA ARG A 327 20.91 51.17 -51.77
C ARG A 327 22.31 51.17 -51.17
N LEU A 328 22.47 51.47 -49.88
CA LEU A 328 23.78 51.37 -49.21
C LEU A 328 24.22 49.91 -49.03
N ALA A 329 23.27 48.99 -48.83
CA ALA A 329 23.55 47.56 -48.72
C ALA A 329 24.11 46.96 -50.03
N THR A 330 23.83 47.54 -51.21
CA THR A 330 24.40 47.02 -52.48
C THR A 330 25.89 47.29 -52.64
N TYR A 331 26.50 48.18 -51.85
CA TYR A 331 27.94 48.53 -51.95
C TYR A 331 28.89 47.51 -51.28
N HIS A 332 28.43 46.31 -50.96
CA HIS A 332 29.21 45.24 -50.30
C HIS A 332 30.61 44.96 -50.86
N THR A 333 30.84 45.04 -52.18
CA THR A 333 32.16 44.82 -52.80
C THR A 333 33.11 46.00 -52.65
N ARG A 334 32.57 47.23 -52.54
CA ARG A 334 33.36 48.47 -52.49
C ARG A 334 33.50 49.04 -51.07
N ALA A 335 32.53 48.79 -50.20
CA ALA A 335 32.45 49.30 -48.84
C ALA A 335 31.69 48.31 -47.92
N PRO A 336 32.31 47.17 -47.55
CA PRO A 336 31.64 46.09 -46.82
C PRO A 336 31.12 46.51 -45.45
N ALA A 337 31.88 47.33 -44.70
CA ALA A 337 31.46 47.84 -43.40
C ALA A 337 30.19 48.72 -43.47
N VAL A 338 30.08 49.54 -44.52
CA VAL A 338 28.91 50.39 -44.76
C VAL A 338 27.70 49.54 -45.14
N ALA A 339 27.90 48.54 -46.00
CA ALA A 339 26.84 47.61 -46.40
C ALA A 339 26.31 46.80 -45.21
N GLN A 340 27.18 46.28 -44.34
CA GLN A 340 26.75 45.56 -43.13
C GLN A 340 26.02 46.48 -42.14
N THR A 341 26.51 47.70 -41.95
CA THR A 341 25.84 48.70 -41.10
C THR A 341 24.44 49.01 -41.64
N ALA A 342 24.28 49.09 -42.96
CA ALA A 342 22.99 49.32 -43.60
C ALA A 342 22.05 48.11 -43.47
N LEU A 343 22.54 46.88 -43.58
CA LEU A 343 21.76 45.66 -43.34
C LEU A 343 21.27 45.55 -41.90
N ASN A 344 22.14 45.82 -40.92
CA ASN A 344 21.76 45.85 -39.50
C ASN A 344 20.69 46.92 -39.24
N ALA A 345 20.82 48.09 -39.88
CA ALA A 345 19.83 49.15 -39.79
C ALA A 345 18.50 48.77 -40.45
N LEU A 346 18.51 48.03 -41.57
CA LEU A 346 17.29 47.48 -42.18
C LEU A 346 16.58 46.49 -41.25
N THR A 347 17.31 45.59 -40.58
CA THR A 347 16.73 44.69 -39.59
C THR A 347 16.08 45.45 -38.44
N ALA A 348 16.71 46.53 -37.95
CA ALA A 348 16.16 47.36 -36.89
C ALA A 348 14.85 48.11 -37.29
N LEU A 349 14.57 48.26 -38.59
CA LEU A 349 13.32 48.83 -39.10
C LEU A 349 12.16 47.82 -39.14
N GLY A 350 12.43 46.54 -38.89
CA GLY A 350 11.41 45.49 -38.83
C GLY A 350 10.61 45.35 -40.14
N PRO A 351 9.27 45.18 -40.08
CA PRO A 351 8.45 44.89 -41.25
C PRO A 351 8.53 45.92 -42.38
N ALA A 352 8.85 47.19 -42.07
CA ALA A 352 8.98 48.25 -43.06
C ALA A 352 10.14 48.03 -44.05
N ALA A 353 11.15 47.24 -43.66
CA ALA A 353 12.30 46.92 -44.51
C ALA A 353 12.10 45.68 -45.40
N LEU A 354 11.07 44.86 -45.18
CA LEU A 354 10.85 43.60 -45.90
C LEU A 354 10.80 43.77 -47.43
N PRO A 355 10.08 44.75 -48.02
CA PRO A 355 10.04 44.93 -49.48
C PRO A 355 11.41 45.29 -50.08
N VAL A 356 12.30 45.87 -49.29
CA VAL A 356 13.67 46.19 -49.72
C VAL A 356 14.55 44.95 -49.57
N LEU A 357 14.45 44.23 -48.46
CA LEU A 357 15.21 43.00 -48.21
C LEU A 357 14.88 41.91 -49.23
N TRP A 358 13.60 41.72 -49.60
CA TRP A 358 13.22 40.79 -50.67
C TRP A 358 13.83 41.17 -52.03
N ARG A 359 13.84 42.47 -52.38
CA ARG A 359 14.47 42.94 -53.62
C ARG A 359 15.99 42.71 -53.63
N LEU A 360 16.64 42.87 -52.48
CA LEU A 360 18.06 42.57 -52.34
C LEU A 360 18.33 41.06 -52.46
N ASP A 361 17.53 40.22 -51.81
CA ASP A 361 17.64 38.76 -51.86
C ASP A 361 17.44 38.21 -53.29
N THR A 362 16.38 38.66 -53.98
CA THR A 362 16.10 38.26 -55.36
C THR A 362 17.13 38.72 -56.38
N ALA A 363 17.82 39.85 -56.14
CA ALA A 363 18.87 40.35 -57.00
C ALA A 363 20.23 39.69 -56.73
N GLU A 364 20.41 39.11 -55.54
CA GLU A 364 21.66 38.49 -55.13
C GLU A 364 21.86 37.12 -55.78
N ARG A 365 23.08 36.85 -56.24
CA ARG A 365 23.46 35.56 -56.85
C ARG A 365 24.53 34.82 -56.08
N ASP A 366 25.23 35.48 -55.16
CA ASP A 366 26.18 34.82 -54.27
C ASP A 366 25.44 34.07 -53.16
N PRO A 367 25.51 32.73 -53.10
CA PRO A 367 24.80 31.93 -52.11
C PRO A 367 25.21 32.26 -50.67
N ARG A 368 26.46 32.67 -50.41
CA ARG A 368 26.89 33.08 -49.06
C ARG A 368 26.19 34.35 -48.61
N ARG A 369 25.93 35.25 -49.55
CA ARG A 369 25.26 36.52 -49.28
C ARG A 369 23.74 36.36 -49.21
N GLN A 370 23.17 35.43 -49.97
CA GLN A 370 21.77 35.03 -49.82
C GLN A 370 21.49 34.47 -48.42
N ILE A 371 22.42 33.71 -47.82
CA ILE A 371 22.29 33.25 -46.42
C ILE A 371 22.22 34.44 -45.44
N VAL A 372 23.10 35.43 -45.61
CA VAL A 372 23.11 36.64 -44.78
C VAL A 372 21.82 37.45 -44.96
N LEU A 373 21.33 37.58 -46.19
CA LEU A 373 20.07 38.28 -46.47
C LEU A 373 18.87 37.53 -45.89
N ALA A 374 18.82 36.21 -45.98
CA ALA A 374 17.79 35.40 -45.36
C ALA A 374 17.78 35.55 -43.83
N ALA A 375 18.94 35.62 -43.17
CA ALA A 375 19.04 35.93 -41.74
C ALA A 375 18.43 37.30 -41.39
N HIS A 376 18.72 38.33 -42.20
CA HIS A 376 18.16 39.67 -42.01
C HIS A 376 16.66 39.74 -42.32
N ILE A 377 16.14 38.95 -43.28
CA ILE A 377 14.71 38.81 -43.59
C ILE A 377 13.98 38.14 -42.42
N ALA A 378 14.53 37.06 -41.87
CA ALA A 378 13.99 36.39 -40.69
C ALA A 378 13.93 37.35 -39.49
N ALA A 379 15.03 38.06 -39.21
CA ALA A 379 15.12 39.03 -38.12
C ALA A 379 14.19 40.24 -38.29
N ALA A 380 13.89 40.64 -39.53
CA ALA A 380 12.96 41.73 -39.84
C ALA A 380 11.47 41.35 -39.72
N GLY A 381 11.16 40.06 -39.50
CA GLY A 381 9.81 39.58 -39.21
C GLY A 381 9.16 38.73 -40.31
N ASP A 382 9.91 38.25 -41.31
CA ASP A 382 9.42 37.29 -42.31
C ASP A 382 10.22 35.97 -42.31
N PRO A 383 9.98 35.11 -41.31
CA PRO A 383 10.70 33.85 -41.18
C PRO A 383 10.40 32.84 -42.31
N GLU A 384 9.22 32.91 -42.95
CA GLU A 384 8.82 31.94 -43.98
C GLU A 384 9.59 32.13 -45.28
N THR A 385 9.75 33.37 -45.75
CA THR A 385 10.56 33.65 -46.95
C THR A 385 12.03 33.30 -46.72
N ALA A 386 12.55 33.64 -45.53
CA ALA A 386 13.90 33.25 -45.13
C ALA A 386 14.07 31.72 -45.10
N ARG A 387 13.08 30.99 -44.58
CA ARG A 387 13.07 29.52 -44.56
C ARG A 387 13.13 28.93 -45.96
N VAL A 388 12.25 29.36 -46.88
CA VAL A 388 12.23 28.85 -48.26
C VAL A 388 13.58 29.06 -48.94
N ARG A 389 14.17 30.26 -48.80
CA ARG A 389 15.49 30.57 -49.37
C ARG A 389 16.59 29.68 -48.78
N LEU A 390 16.63 29.52 -47.46
CA LEU A 390 17.64 28.70 -46.83
C LEU A 390 17.46 27.21 -47.15
N GLU A 391 16.22 26.71 -47.29
CA GLU A 391 15.93 25.35 -47.74
C GLU A 391 16.45 25.08 -49.16
N GLU A 392 16.32 26.04 -50.09
CA GLU A 392 16.95 25.94 -51.41
C GLU A 392 18.47 25.83 -51.31
N LEU A 393 19.09 26.63 -50.45
CA LEU A 393 20.54 26.67 -50.24
C LEU A 393 21.09 25.44 -49.50
N THR A 394 20.26 24.72 -48.74
CA THR A 394 20.66 23.42 -48.15
C THR A 394 20.91 22.33 -49.19
N ARG A 395 20.38 22.47 -50.41
CA ARG A 395 20.58 21.52 -51.53
C ARG A 395 21.75 21.89 -52.44
N HIS A 396 22.56 22.87 -52.05
CA HIS A 396 23.70 23.33 -52.84
C HIS A 396 24.83 22.29 -52.86
N GLU A 397 25.54 22.17 -54.00
CA GLU A 397 26.61 21.17 -54.20
C GLU A 397 27.82 21.40 -53.26
N ASP A 398 28.11 22.66 -52.92
CA ASP A 398 29.14 23.02 -51.93
C ASP A 398 28.64 22.81 -50.49
N ALA A 399 29.23 21.85 -49.80
CA ALA A 399 28.94 21.49 -48.41
C ALA A 399 29.11 22.66 -47.43
N ALA A 400 30.02 23.61 -47.69
CA ALA A 400 30.21 24.77 -46.80
C ALA A 400 29.03 25.75 -46.87
N ILE A 401 28.40 25.88 -48.06
CA ILE A 401 27.21 26.70 -48.27
C ILE A 401 25.99 26.03 -47.66
N ALA A 402 25.80 24.73 -47.93
CA ALA A 402 24.72 23.95 -47.34
C ALA A 402 24.79 23.99 -45.80
N ARG A 403 25.99 23.87 -45.22
CA ARG A 403 26.22 24.00 -43.78
C ARG A 403 25.86 25.38 -43.25
N ALA A 404 26.36 26.44 -43.86
CA ALA A 404 26.08 27.81 -43.41
C ALA A 404 24.58 28.14 -43.49
N ALA A 405 23.87 27.59 -44.48
CA ALA A 405 22.41 27.71 -44.58
C ALA A 405 21.72 26.98 -43.41
N ILE A 406 22.11 25.74 -43.11
CA ILE A 406 21.59 24.98 -41.97
C ILE A 406 21.86 25.70 -40.64
N ASP A 407 23.11 26.12 -40.38
CA ASP A 407 23.48 26.84 -39.15
C ASP A 407 22.64 28.11 -38.98
N THR A 408 22.38 28.83 -40.07
CA THR A 408 21.53 30.01 -40.08
C THR A 408 20.07 29.65 -39.79
N MET A 409 19.50 28.65 -40.47
CA MET A 409 18.12 28.21 -40.17
C MET A 409 17.95 27.78 -38.71
N MET A 410 18.94 27.09 -38.16
CA MET A 410 18.96 26.61 -36.78
C MET A 410 19.01 27.77 -35.77
N SER A 411 19.82 28.80 -36.04
CA SER A 411 19.94 29.98 -35.17
C SER A 411 18.64 30.79 -35.06
N PHE A 412 17.82 30.79 -36.11
CA PHE A 412 16.54 31.49 -36.16
C PHE A 412 15.32 30.56 -35.90
N ASN A 413 15.54 29.30 -35.49
CA ASN A 413 14.48 28.29 -35.33
C ASN A 413 13.57 28.14 -36.57
N LEU A 414 14.12 28.31 -37.78
CA LEU A 414 13.38 28.27 -39.05
C LEU A 414 13.21 26.85 -39.59
N VAL A 415 13.85 25.85 -38.98
CA VAL A 415 13.75 24.46 -39.47
C VAL A 415 12.58 23.74 -38.82
N SER A 416 11.77 23.08 -39.65
CA SER A 416 10.81 22.10 -39.15
C SER A 416 11.53 20.83 -38.69
N TYR A 417 11.05 20.21 -37.61
CA TYR A 417 11.59 18.94 -37.10
C TYR A 417 11.61 17.83 -38.18
N GLN A 418 10.64 17.83 -39.10
CA GLN A 418 10.55 16.89 -40.22
C GLN A 418 11.67 17.09 -41.26
N ASN A 419 12.04 18.34 -41.55
CA ASN A 419 13.12 18.64 -42.49
C ASN A 419 14.50 18.27 -41.91
N LEU A 420 14.69 18.47 -40.60
CA LEU A 420 15.90 18.04 -39.90
C LEU A 420 16.07 16.52 -39.92
N ARG A 421 14.99 15.79 -39.68
CA ARG A 421 15.00 14.33 -39.78
C ARG A 421 15.33 13.84 -41.19
N ALA A 422 14.74 14.46 -42.21
CA ALA A 422 15.07 14.14 -43.60
C ALA A 422 16.57 14.35 -43.87
N LEU A 423 17.14 15.49 -43.46
CA LEU A 423 18.56 15.80 -43.62
C LEU A 423 19.48 14.78 -42.92
N VAL A 424 19.10 14.25 -41.76
CA VAL A 424 19.88 13.21 -41.06
C VAL A 424 19.94 11.91 -41.86
N HIS A 425 18.84 11.53 -42.51
CA HIS A 425 18.76 10.28 -43.26
C HIS A 425 19.25 10.39 -44.70
N THR A 426 19.12 11.55 -45.34
CA THR A 426 19.43 11.74 -46.76
C THR A 426 20.80 12.35 -47.02
N SER A 427 21.41 13.02 -46.04
CA SER A 427 22.72 13.64 -46.23
C SER A 427 23.85 12.60 -46.14
N GLU A 428 24.66 12.53 -47.20
CA GLU A 428 25.87 11.71 -47.22
C GLU A 428 26.99 12.32 -46.33
N ASP A 429 26.92 13.62 -46.02
CA ASP A 429 27.91 14.34 -45.24
C ASP A 429 27.78 14.05 -43.73
N PRO A 430 28.78 13.42 -43.08
CA PRO A 430 28.76 13.14 -41.64
C PRO A 430 28.72 14.41 -40.77
N PHE A 431 29.26 15.53 -41.23
CA PHE A 431 29.26 16.79 -40.46
C PHE A 431 27.87 17.41 -40.38
N VAL A 432 27.10 17.36 -41.46
CA VAL A 432 25.71 17.83 -41.49
C VAL A 432 24.87 17.00 -40.52
N ARG A 433 25.01 15.67 -40.55
CA ARG A 433 24.33 14.76 -39.61
C ARG A 433 24.68 15.08 -38.15
N LEU A 434 25.96 15.30 -37.84
CA LEU A 434 26.42 15.66 -36.49
C LEU A 434 25.92 17.04 -36.03
N ALA A 435 25.88 18.04 -36.91
CA ALA A 435 25.38 19.38 -36.59
C ALA A 435 23.89 19.34 -36.23
N VAL A 436 23.09 18.58 -36.99
CA VAL A 436 21.67 18.37 -36.70
C VAL A 436 21.48 17.62 -35.38
N MET A 437 22.27 16.57 -35.13
CA MET A 437 22.23 15.83 -33.85
C MET A 437 22.55 16.73 -32.66
N ARG A 438 23.57 17.59 -32.76
CA ARG A 438 23.94 18.53 -31.70
C ARG A 438 22.81 19.51 -31.39
N TRP A 439 22.19 20.08 -32.42
CA TRP A 439 21.07 20.98 -32.22
C TRP A 439 19.87 20.28 -31.60
N LEU A 440 19.51 19.07 -32.07
CA LEU A 440 18.43 18.28 -31.47
C LEU A 440 18.73 17.95 -30.00
N ALA A 441 19.99 17.65 -29.65
CA ALA A 441 20.42 17.44 -28.27
C ALA A 441 20.24 18.70 -27.41
N ASP A 442 20.58 19.88 -27.94
CA ASP A 442 20.39 21.15 -27.23
C ASP A 442 18.89 21.49 -27.07
N GLN A 443 18.06 21.21 -28.08
CA GLN A 443 16.60 21.38 -27.98
C GLN A 443 15.95 20.40 -26.98
N ALA A 444 16.47 19.18 -26.85
CA ALA A 444 15.95 18.17 -25.91
C ALA A 444 16.09 18.57 -24.42
N VAL A 445 17.01 19.49 -24.11
CA VAL A 445 17.23 20.06 -22.77
C VAL A 445 16.64 21.47 -22.65
N SER A 446 15.89 21.92 -23.66
CA SER A 446 15.28 23.25 -23.67
C SER A 446 14.32 23.46 -22.50
N PRO A 447 14.25 24.68 -21.92
CA PRO A 447 13.23 25.01 -20.92
C PRO A 447 11.81 24.99 -21.50
N ASP A 448 11.65 25.08 -22.82
CA ASP A 448 10.35 24.96 -23.49
C ASP A 448 9.93 23.48 -23.65
N PRO A 449 8.85 23.03 -22.98
CA PRO A 449 8.45 21.63 -22.98
C PRO A 449 8.03 21.11 -24.37
N LEU A 450 7.43 21.96 -25.21
CA LEU A 450 6.97 21.54 -26.55
C LEU A 450 8.15 21.32 -27.49
N LYS A 451 9.18 22.15 -27.38
CA LYS A 451 10.43 21.97 -28.15
C LYS A 451 11.20 20.74 -27.67
N ALA A 452 11.35 20.58 -26.37
CA ALA A 452 12.05 19.44 -25.79
C ALA A 452 11.36 18.11 -26.12
N GLU A 453 10.03 18.03 -26.03
CA GLU A 453 9.27 16.85 -26.39
C GLU A 453 9.41 16.50 -27.88
N ARG A 454 9.26 17.48 -28.78
CA ARG A 454 9.43 17.26 -30.23
C ARG A 454 10.84 16.79 -30.57
N ALA A 455 11.86 17.42 -30.00
CA ALA A 455 13.25 17.04 -30.22
C ALA A 455 13.53 15.58 -29.79
N VAL A 456 13.03 15.17 -28.62
CA VAL A 456 13.17 13.78 -28.16
C VAL A 456 12.40 12.82 -29.07
N ILE A 457 11.18 13.14 -29.50
CA ILE A 457 10.42 12.29 -30.44
C ILE A 457 11.22 12.04 -31.72
N GLU A 458 11.82 13.07 -32.30
CA GLU A 458 12.64 12.89 -33.50
C GLU A 458 13.91 12.08 -33.23
N LEU A 459 14.65 12.36 -32.14
CA LEU A 459 15.86 11.63 -31.77
C LEU A 459 15.61 10.12 -31.60
N ARG A 460 14.44 9.74 -31.09
CA ARG A 460 14.04 8.33 -30.92
C ARG A 460 13.86 7.57 -32.23
N THR A 461 13.62 8.27 -33.34
CA THR A 461 13.44 7.66 -34.65
C THR A 461 14.74 7.50 -35.43
N ILE A 462 15.85 7.98 -34.87
CA ILE A 462 17.15 8.03 -35.53
C ILE A 462 18.04 6.95 -34.91
N ASP A 463 18.36 5.93 -35.70
CA ASP A 463 19.21 4.81 -35.28
C ASP A 463 20.70 5.16 -35.46
N MET A 464 21.20 6.06 -34.59
CA MET A 464 22.61 6.48 -34.55
C MET A 464 23.10 6.63 -33.10
N GLN A 465 24.36 6.27 -32.85
CA GLN A 465 24.98 6.40 -31.52
C GLN A 465 24.95 7.85 -30.98
N ALA A 466 25.12 8.84 -31.86
CA ALA A 466 25.00 10.26 -31.50
C ALA A 466 23.59 10.63 -30.99
N ALA A 467 22.54 10.01 -31.54
CA ALA A 467 21.16 10.22 -31.08
C ALA A 467 20.94 9.59 -29.70
N GLN A 468 21.51 8.41 -29.44
CA GLN A 468 21.46 7.77 -28.11
C GLN A 468 22.17 8.61 -27.03
N LEU A 469 23.33 9.20 -27.35
CA LEU A 469 24.04 10.13 -26.45
C LEU A 469 23.22 11.41 -26.18
N ALA A 470 22.53 11.94 -27.19
CA ALA A 470 21.62 13.08 -27.03
C ALA A 470 20.42 12.73 -26.12
N LEU A 471 19.84 11.54 -26.28
CA LEU A 471 18.78 11.04 -25.41
C LEU A 471 19.28 10.84 -23.97
N LEU A 472 20.50 10.34 -23.76
CA LEU A 472 21.09 10.22 -22.43
C LEU A 472 21.27 11.59 -21.76
N ARG A 473 21.71 12.59 -22.53
CA ARG A 473 21.80 13.98 -22.06
C ARG A 473 20.42 14.54 -21.69
N ALA A 474 19.40 14.28 -22.50
CA ALA A 474 18.02 14.67 -22.21
C ALA A 474 17.49 14.01 -20.94
N LEU A 475 17.76 12.71 -20.74
CA LEU A 475 17.40 11.98 -19.53
C LEU A 475 18.01 12.61 -18.26
N ARG A 476 19.29 12.98 -18.31
CA ARG A 476 20.03 13.52 -17.16
C ARG A 476 19.71 14.98 -16.84
N HIS A 477 19.50 15.80 -17.87
CA HIS A 477 19.51 17.26 -17.70
C HIS A 477 18.21 17.96 -18.06
N SER A 478 17.25 17.29 -18.71
CA SER A 478 15.99 17.94 -19.07
C SER A 478 15.18 18.29 -17.80
N PRO A 479 14.65 19.52 -17.69
CA PRO A 479 13.82 19.92 -16.55
C PRO A 479 12.43 19.26 -16.58
N HIS A 480 12.04 18.67 -17.72
CA HIS A 480 10.70 18.14 -17.94
C HIS A 480 10.66 16.63 -17.74
N GLU A 481 9.88 16.17 -16.76
CA GLU A 481 9.74 14.74 -16.43
C GLU A 481 9.22 13.90 -17.61
N LYS A 482 8.24 14.40 -18.37
CA LYS A 482 7.71 13.72 -19.56
C LYS A 482 8.78 13.50 -20.63
N VAL A 483 9.68 14.47 -20.82
CA VAL A 483 10.77 14.39 -21.79
C VAL A 483 11.81 13.35 -21.34
N ARG A 484 12.16 13.36 -20.05
CA ARG A 484 13.03 12.34 -19.44
C ARG A 484 12.43 10.92 -19.57
N PHE A 485 11.13 10.77 -19.35
CA PHE A 485 10.41 9.51 -19.55
C PHE A 485 10.48 9.01 -21.00
N LEU A 486 10.23 9.88 -21.98
CA LEU A 486 10.32 9.51 -23.41
C LEU A 486 11.75 9.12 -23.82
N ALA A 487 12.76 9.80 -23.26
CA ALA A 487 14.16 9.44 -23.49
C ALA A 487 14.49 8.06 -22.88
N ALA A 488 14.11 7.83 -21.63
CA ALA A 488 14.32 6.56 -20.94
C ALA A 488 13.68 5.37 -21.69
N GLN A 489 12.50 5.57 -22.30
CA GLN A 489 11.82 4.52 -23.07
C GLN A 489 12.68 3.92 -24.18
N THR A 490 13.50 4.73 -24.82
CA THR A 490 14.31 4.29 -25.97
C THR A 490 15.67 3.78 -25.52
N LEU A 491 16.21 4.37 -24.44
CA LEU A 491 17.47 3.94 -23.85
C LEU A 491 17.37 2.60 -23.10
N LEU A 492 16.17 2.22 -22.65
CA LEU A 492 15.96 0.92 -22.00
C LEU A 492 16.23 -0.27 -22.95
N THR A 493 16.08 -0.07 -24.27
CA THR A 493 16.41 -1.08 -25.29
C THR A 493 17.82 -0.91 -25.86
N SER A 494 18.65 -0.02 -25.32
CA SER A 494 20.03 0.18 -25.76
C SER A 494 20.91 -1.02 -25.40
N GLN A 495 21.88 -1.33 -26.26
CA GLN A 495 22.90 -2.36 -26.02
C GLN A 495 24.01 -1.90 -25.05
N THR A 496 24.08 -0.61 -24.74
CA THR A 496 25.11 -0.08 -23.84
C THR A 496 24.63 -0.12 -22.39
N GLU A 497 25.44 -0.74 -21.52
CA GLU A 497 25.10 -0.92 -20.11
C GLU A 497 24.85 0.41 -19.38
N GLU A 498 25.65 1.44 -19.66
CA GLU A 498 25.49 2.77 -19.03
C GLU A 498 24.13 3.40 -19.35
N GLN A 499 23.70 3.35 -20.61
CA GLN A 499 22.43 3.93 -21.03
C GLN A 499 21.24 3.15 -20.48
N HIS A 500 21.33 1.82 -20.53
CA HIS A 500 20.32 0.94 -19.97
C HIS A 500 20.17 1.15 -18.46
N HIS A 501 21.29 1.21 -17.74
CA HIS A 501 21.31 1.43 -16.29
C HIS A 501 20.74 2.80 -15.90
N ALA A 502 21.10 3.87 -16.61
CA ALA A 502 20.57 5.20 -16.36
C ALA A 502 19.05 5.28 -16.60
N ALA A 503 18.57 4.70 -17.70
CA ALA A 503 17.14 4.65 -18.02
C ALA A 503 16.35 3.84 -16.98
N ARG A 504 16.85 2.67 -16.61
CA ARG A 504 16.24 1.80 -15.60
C ARG A 504 16.16 2.48 -14.23
N THR A 505 17.23 3.14 -13.80
CA THR A 505 17.30 3.84 -12.52
C THR A 505 16.29 4.97 -12.45
N PHE A 506 16.22 5.83 -13.48
CA PHE A 506 15.24 6.90 -13.55
C PHE A 506 13.80 6.37 -13.54
N LEU A 507 13.50 5.34 -14.33
CA LEU A 507 12.15 4.77 -14.38
C LEU A 507 11.76 4.09 -13.06
N LEU A 508 12.71 3.49 -12.33
CA LEU A 508 12.49 2.96 -10.98
C LEU A 508 12.13 4.07 -9.99
N GLU A 509 12.88 5.17 -9.98
CA GLU A 509 12.58 6.32 -9.13
C GLU A 509 11.20 6.91 -9.46
N LEU A 510 10.88 7.01 -10.75
CA LEU A 510 9.59 7.49 -11.22
C LEU A 510 8.44 6.56 -10.78
N ALA A 511 8.64 5.24 -10.88
CA ALA A 511 7.68 4.23 -10.46
C ALA A 511 7.43 4.24 -8.94
N ARG A 512 8.44 4.57 -8.14
CA ARG A 512 8.30 4.69 -6.67
C ARG A 512 7.53 5.95 -6.26
N GLY A 513 7.62 7.01 -7.05
CA GLY A 513 7.05 8.32 -6.74
C GLY A 513 5.53 8.49 -6.96
N GLN A 514 5.07 9.73 -6.83
CA GLN A 514 3.67 10.14 -7.00
C GLN A 514 3.34 10.65 -8.42
N SER A 515 4.26 10.51 -9.38
CA SER A 515 4.04 10.99 -10.75
C SER A 515 2.89 10.26 -11.45
N LYS A 516 2.10 10.98 -12.26
CA LYS A 516 1.09 10.37 -13.15
C LYS A 516 1.69 9.36 -14.14
N LEU A 517 2.99 9.43 -14.40
CA LEU A 517 3.72 8.52 -15.28
C LEU A 517 4.23 7.26 -14.56
N ALA A 518 4.11 7.18 -13.23
CA ALA A 518 4.64 6.07 -12.43
C ALA A 518 4.11 4.68 -12.87
N PRO A 519 2.80 4.49 -13.17
CA PRO A 519 2.31 3.18 -13.64
C PRO A 519 2.91 2.79 -15.00
N ALA A 520 3.07 3.75 -15.91
CA ALA A 520 3.69 3.51 -17.21
C ALA A 520 5.20 3.18 -17.06
N ALA A 521 5.90 3.87 -16.16
CA ALA A 521 7.30 3.57 -15.84
C ALA A 521 7.44 2.18 -15.22
N ALA A 522 6.55 1.81 -14.30
CA ALA A 522 6.53 0.49 -13.68
C ALA A 522 6.34 -0.61 -14.73
N GLN A 523 5.35 -0.49 -15.63
CA GLN A 523 5.10 -1.47 -16.71
C GLN A 523 6.33 -1.72 -17.57
N MET A 524 7.16 -0.71 -17.80
CA MET A 524 8.33 -0.81 -18.64
C MET A 524 9.52 -1.45 -17.92
N VAL A 525 9.67 -1.19 -16.63
CA VAL A 525 10.84 -1.66 -15.87
C VAL A 525 10.61 -3.03 -15.24
N LEU A 526 9.40 -3.34 -14.81
CA LEU A 526 9.05 -4.61 -14.13
C LEU A 526 9.58 -5.85 -14.87
N PRO A 527 9.47 -6.00 -16.21
CA PRO A 527 10.04 -7.13 -16.97
C PRO A 527 11.54 -7.34 -16.81
N VAL A 528 12.28 -6.28 -16.47
CA VAL A 528 13.74 -6.27 -16.37
C VAL A 528 14.22 -6.28 -14.92
N LEU A 529 13.30 -6.25 -13.94
CA LEU A 529 13.64 -6.33 -12.53
C LEU A 529 13.84 -7.76 -12.08
N THR A 530 14.78 -7.95 -11.17
CA THR A 530 14.84 -9.19 -10.42
C THR A 530 13.60 -9.32 -9.50
N PRO A 531 13.26 -10.53 -9.05
CA PRO A 531 12.13 -10.71 -8.14
C PRO A 531 12.29 -9.92 -6.84
N GLN A 532 13.52 -9.80 -6.32
CA GLN A 532 13.84 -9.00 -5.12
C GLN A 532 13.63 -7.50 -5.34
N GLU A 533 14.04 -6.98 -6.49
CA GLU A 533 13.82 -5.56 -6.83
C GLU A 533 12.34 -5.26 -7.09
N THR A 534 11.61 -6.22 -7.64
CA THR A 534 10.14 -6.12 -7.85
C THR A 534 9.43 -6.00 -6.51
N GLU A 535 9.81 -6.83 -5.54
CA GLU A 535 9.29 -6.73 -4.18
C GLU A 535 9.66 -5.41 -3.49
N ARG A 536 10.91 -4.97 -3.65
CA ARG A 536 11.37 -3.68 -3.11
C ARG A 536 10.56 -2.52 -3.70
N LEU A 537 10.33 -2.52 -5.03
CA LEU A 537 9.48 -1.55 -5.69
C LEU A 537 8.05 -1.59 -5.13
N MET A 538 7.48 -2.77 -4.92
CA MET A 538 6.15 -2.94 -4.35
C MET A 538 6.03 -2.36 -2.94
N ARG A 539 7.06 -2.51 -2.11
CA ARG A 539 7.14 -1.92 -0.75
C ARG A 539 7.23 -0.39 -0.79
N GLU A 540 8.10 0.12 -1.65
CA GLU A 540 8.45 1.54 -1.72
C GLU A 540 7.45 2.37 -2.56
N ALA A 541 6.69 1.73 -3.45
CA ALA A 541 5.76 2.40 -4.34
C ALA A 541 4.66 3.13 -3.56
N VAL A 542 4.52 4.42 -3.84
CA VAL A 542 3.47 5.25 -3.24
C VAL A 542 2.11 5.02 -3.90
N GLN A 543 2.08 4.64 -5.18
CA GLN A 543 0.84 4.46 -5.93
C GLN A 543 0.30 3.02 -5.88
N PRO A 544 -1.00 2.82 -5.57
CA PRO A 544 -1.63 1.50 -5.59
C PRO A 544 -1.55 0.81 -6.95
N ALA A 545 -1.66 1.57 -8.05
CA ALA A 545 -1.56 1.03 -9.40
C ALA A 545 -0.20 0.38 -9.68
N VAL A 546 0.89 0.95 -9.15
CA VAL A 546 2.25 0.37 -9.28
C VAL A 546 2.37 -0.91 -8.46
N ARG A 547 1.80 -0.94 -7.24
CA ARG A 547 1.77 -2.15 -6.39
C ARG A 547 0.99 -3.28 -7.05
N ARG A 548 -0.14 -2.98 -7.68
CA ARG A 548 -0.94 -3.95 -8.45
C ARG A 548 -0.17 -4.54 -9.62
N LEU A 549 0.48 -3.70 -10.43
CA LEU A 549 1.31 -4.16 -11.55
C LEU A 549 2.47 -5.04 -11.06
N ALA A 550 3.13 -4.66 -9.96
CA ALA A 550 4.17 -5.49 -9.36
C ALA A 550 3.61 -6.82 -8.81
N ALA A 551 2.39 -6.82 -8.25
CA ALA A 551 1.73 -8.03 -7.77
C ALA A 551 1.38 -8.99 -8.91
N GLU A 552 0.86 -8.47 -10.02
CA GLU A 552 0.59 -9.25 -11.25
C GLU A 552 1.86 -9.91 -11.79
N GLN A 553 2.98 -9.18 -11.81
CA GLN A 553 4.28 -9.69 -12.23
C GLN A 553 4.75 -10.85 -11.33
N LEU A 554 4.59 -10.73 -10.01
CA LEU A 554 4.97 -11.78 -9.05
C LEU A 554 4.01 -12.98 -9.09
N SER A 555 2.76 -12.77 -9.51
CA SER A 555 1.77 -13.81 -9.80
C SER A 555 2.01 -14.57 -11.11
N ALA A 556 3.02 -14.19 -11.91
CA ALA A 556 3.36 -14.88 -13.16
C ALA A 556 3.74 -16.36 -12.89
N PRO A 557 3.37 -17.31 -13.77
CA PRO A 557 3.46 -18.75 -13.51
C PRO A 557 4.87 -19.25 -13.17
N ASN A 558 5.91 -18.64 -13.74
CA ASN A 558 7.31 -19.04 -13.57
C ASN A 558 7.97 -18.46 -12.31
N MET A 559 7.26 -17.68 -11.48
CA MET A 559 7.82 -17.10 -10.26
C MET A 559 7.95 -18.12 -9.12
N PRO A 560 9.09 -18.15 -8.39
CA PRO A 560 9.24 -19.02 -7.23
C PRO A 560 8.24 -18.68 -6.11
N ASP A 561 7.63 -19.70 -5.52
CA ASP A 561 6.60 -19.51 -4.47
C ASP A 561 7.15 -18.81 -3.21
N VAL A 562 8.44 -18.96 -2.90
CA VAL A 562 9.12 -18.25 -1.80
C VAL A 562 9.08 -16.73 -2.01
N VAL A 563 9.24 -16.26 -3.25
CA VAL A 563 9.18 -14.82 -3.56
C VAL A 563 7.74 -14.33 -3.42
N ARG A 564 6.76 -15.09 -3.92
CA ARG A 564 5.34 -14.75 -3.76
C ARG A 564 4.94 -14.65 -2.28
N GLN A 565 5.49 -15.55 -1.45
CA GLN A 565 5.30 -15.51 0.00
C GLN A 565 5.82 -14.20 0.60
N HIS A 566 7.08 -13.85 0.30
CA HIS A 566 7.69 -12.64 0.85
C HIS A 566 6.95 -11.38 0.40
N ALA A 567 6.58 -11.33 -0.89
CA ALA A 567 5.82 -10.24 -1.47
C ALA A 567 4.41 -10.08 -0.86
N ALA A 568 3.67 -11.17 -0.69
CA ALA A 568 2.36 -11.14 -0.03
C ALA A 568 2.48 -10.59 1.41
N ARG A 569 3.52 -10.98 2.15
CA ARG A 569 3.77 -10.48 3.51
C ARG A 569 4.13 -8.99 3.50
N THR A 570 5.02 -8.59 2.60
CA THR A 570 5.39 -7.19 2.41
C THR A 570 4.17 -6.32 2.08
N LEU A 571 3.22 -6.79 1.27
CA LEU A 571 1.98 -6.07 0.97
C LEU A 571 1.09 -5.91 2.20
N LEU A 572 0.96 -6.95 3.02
CA LEU A 572 0.20 -6.89 4.27
C LEU A 572 0.84 -5.90 5.27
N ASP A 573 2.18 -5.92 5.39
CA ASP A 573 2.92 -5.01 6.28
C ASP A 573 2.73 -3.53 5.89
N VAL A 574 2.60 -3.25 4.59
CA VAL A 574 2.36 -1.89 4.05
C VAL A 574 0.86 -1.54 4.04
N GLY A 575 -0.02 -2.46 4.46
CA GLY A 575 -1.48 -2.26 4.50
C GLY A 575 -2.17 -2.33 3.13
N ALA A 576 -1.52 -2.89 2.12
CA ALA A 576 -2.04 -3.10 0.78
C ALA A 576 -2.80 -4.43 0.68
N THR A 577 -3.90 -4.55 1.43
CA THR A 577 -4.62 -5.81 1.61
C THR A 577 -5.22 -6.36 0.31
N GLU A 578 -5.75 -5.53 -0.58
CA GLU A 578 -6.33 -5.98 -1.84
C GLU A 578 -5.29 -6.64 -2.77
N GLU A 579 -4.12 -6.02 -2.87
CA GLU A 579 -3.00 -6.55 -3.65
C GLU A 579 -2.43 -7.82 -3.00
N ALA A 580 -2.33 -7.86 -1.67
CA ALA A 580 -1.89 -9.05 -0.94
C ALA A 580 -2.83 -10.23 -1.19
N LEU A 581 -4.15 -9.99 -1.15
CA LEU A 581 -5.17 -10.99 -1.42
C LEU A 581 -5.03 -11.58 -2.84
N HIS A 582 -4.63 -10.77 -3.83
CA HIS A 582 -4.38 -11.26 -5.18
C HIS A 582 -3.25 -12.30 -5.21
N VAL A 583 -2.09 -11.96 -4.63
CA VAL A 583 -0.92 -12.85 -4.58
C VAL A 583 -1.21 -14.10 -3.74
N LEU A 584 -1.88 -13.95 -2.59
CA LEU A 584 -2.28 -15.06 -1.73
C LEU A 584 -3.28 -15.99 -2.41
N GLY A 585 -4.24 -15.45 -3.14
CA GLY A 585 -5.22 -16.21 -3.92
C GLY A 585 -4.56 -17.05 -5.02
N ASP A 586 -3.53 -16.51 -5.67
CA ASP A 586 -2.76 -17.25 -6.66
C ASP A 586 -1.88 -18.33 -6.04
N LEU A 587 -1.22 -18.05 -4.90
CA LEU A 587 -0.50 -19.07 -4.14
C LEU A 587 -1.43 -20.22 -3.71
N LEU A 588 -2.62 -19.90 -3.20
CA LEU A 588 -3.60 -20.91 -2.80
C LEU A 588 -4.05 -21.79 -3.97
N ARG A 589 -4.25 -21.20 -5.16
CA ARG A 589 -4.74 -21.92 -6.35
C ARG A 589 -3.65 -22.66 -7.11
N ARG A 590 -2.46 -22.07 -7.27
CA ARG A 590 -1.45 -22.52 -8.25
C ARG A 590 -0.20 -23.12 -7.63
N ALA A 591 0.06 -22.94 -6.33
CA ALA A 591 1.25 -23.53 -5.74
C ALA A 591 1.16 -25.06 -5.78
N ASN A 592 2.18 -25.68 -6.36
CA ASN A 592 2.28 -27.15 -6.47
C ASN A 592 2.62 -27.77 -5.11
N ASP A 593 3.40 -27.07 -4.29
CA ASP A 593 3.73 -27.53 -2.94
C ASP A 593 2.60 -27.19 -1.96
N ARG A 594 2.10 -28.24 -1.29
CA ARG A 594 1.09 -28.17 -0.23
C ARG A 594 1.48 -27.17 0.86
N ARG A 595 2.77 -27.03 1.19
CA ARG A 595 3.24 -26.13 2.25
C ARG A 595 2.87 -24.68 1.98
N TRP A 596 3.02 -24.24 0.73
CA TRP A 596 2.69 -22.86 0.33
C TRP A 596 1.20 -22.60 0.31
N ARG A 597 0.40 -23.57 -0.15
CA ARG A 597 -1.07 -23.49 -0.09
C ARG A 597 -1.58 -23.36 1.34
N LEU A 598 -1.03 -24.16 2.26
CA LEU A 598 -1.39 -24.10 3.69
C LEU A 598 -0.94 -22.79 4.34
N TRP A 599 0.25 -22.30 4.00
CA TRP A 599 0.72 -20.99 4.47
C TRP A 599 -0.19 -19.86 3.97
N ALA A 600 -0.56 -19.87 2.69
CA ALA A 600 -1.45 -18.87 2.10
C ALA A 600 -2.83 -18.91 2.77
N LEU A 601 -3.38 -20.11 3.00
CA LEU A 601 -4.63 -20.29 3.73
C LEU A 601 -4.58 -19.72 5.16
N SER A 602 -3.52 -20.02 5.91
CA SER A 602 -3.32 -19.47 7.26
C SER A 602 -3.24 -17.95 7.24
N THR A 603 -2.52 -17.39 6.27
CA THR A 603 -2.38 -15.94 6.15
C THR A 603 -3.70 -15.28 5.76
N LEU A 604 -4.49 -15.91 4.87
CA LEU A 604 -5.84 -15.46 4.52
C LEU A 604 -6.80 -15.52 5.71
N HIS A 605 -6.64 -16.51 6.59
CA HIS A 605 -7.37 -16.57 7.86
C HIS A 605 -7.04 -15.37 8.76
N ASP A 606 -5.75 -15.03 8.89
CA ASP A 606 -5.30 -13.88 9.68
C ASP A 606 -5.78 -12.53 9.11
N VAL A 607 -5.91 -12.43 7.78
CA VAL A 607 -6.50 -11.25 7.10
C VAL A 607 -7.99 -11.11 7.43
N GLY A 608 -8.70 -12.22 7.63
CA GLY A 608 -10.08 -12.26 8.07
C GLY A 608 -11.12 -12.08 6.96
N LYS A 609 -12.23 -11.40 7.27
CA LYS A 609 -13.41 -11.26 6.39
C LYS A 609 -13.13 -10.79 4.95
N PRO A 610 -12.16 -9.89 4.69
CA PRO A 610 -11.83 -9.49 3.32
C PRO A 610 -11.41 -10.65 2.40
N ALA A 611 -10.87 -11.75 2.97
CA ALA A 611 -10.46 -12.93 2.20
C ALA A 611 -11.63 -13.86 1.81
N LEU A 612 -12.83 -13.70 2.39
CA LEU A 612 -13.96 -14.63 2.18
C LEU A 612 -14.32 -14.90 0.70
N PRO A 613 -14.38 -13.89 -0.20
CA PRO A 613 -14.71 -14.15 -1.61
C PRO A 613 -13.70 -15.09 -2.28
N LEU A 614 -12.41 -14.89 -1.99
CA LEU A 614 -11.32 -15.71 -2.51
C LEU A 614 -11.34 -17.12 -1.94
N LEU A 615 -11.60 -17.27 -0.64
CA LEU A 615 -11.68 -18.57 0.01
C LEU A 615 -12.87 -19.39 -0.49
N ARG A 616 -14.03 -18.76 -0.74
CA ARG A 616 -15.20 -19.42 -1.35
C ARG A 616 -14.89 -19.91 -2.76
N GLU A 617 -14.29 -19.06 -3.59
CA GLU A 617 -13.90 -19.43 -4.95
C GLU A 617 -12.89 -20.59 -4.94
N ALA A 618 -11.94 -20.59 -4.01
CA ALA A 618 -10.97 -21.66 -3.85
C ALA A 618 -11.65 -22.97 -3.40
N LEU A 619 -12.58 -22.91 -2.45
CA LEU A 619 -13.33 -24.07 -1.95
C LEU A 619 -14.17 -24.74 -3.06
N GLU A 620 -14.80 -23.95 -3.94
CA GLU A 620 -15.59 -24.48 -5.06
C GLU A 620 -14.76 -25.27 -6.08
N LYS A 621 -13.47 -24.93 -6.22
CA LYS A 621 -12.58 -25.52 -7.24
C LYS A 621 -11.65 -26.60 -6.68
N GLU A 622 -11.55 -26.72 -5.36
CA GLU A 622 -10.62 -27.65 -4.72
C GLU A 622 -11.18 -29.07 -4.69
N THR A 623 -10.31 -30.05 -4.91
CA THR A 623 -10.67 -31.48 -4.96
C THR A 623 -9.88 -32.31 -3.97
N ALA A 624 -8.76 -31.80 -3.44
CA ALA A 624 -7.97 -32.48 -2.43
C ALA A 624 -8.69 -32.46 -1.08
N HIS A 625 -9.09 -33.64 -0.58
CA HIS A 625 -9.88 -33.83 0.64
C HIS A 625 -9.35 -33.00 1.84
N ASP A 626 -8.08 -33.15 2.19
CA ASP A 626 -7.44 -32.40 3.30
C ASP A 626 -7.55 -30.87 3.14
N MET A 627 -7.49 -30.37 1.90
CA MET A 627 -7.54 -28.94 1.61
C MET A 627 -8.99 -28.44 1.64
N VAL A 628 -9.94 -29.23 1.13
CA VAL A 628 -11.37 -28.95 1.24
C VAL A 628 -11.78 -28.83 2.70
N VAL A 629 -11.36 -29.75 3.57
CA VAL A 629 -11.60 -29.68 5.01
C VAL A 629 -11.11 -28.35 5.60
N ARG A 630 -9.83 -28.02 5.41
CA ARG A 630 -9.23 -26.79 5.98
C ARG A 630 -9.83 -25.51 5.42
N LEU A 631 -10.13 -25.47 4.12
CA LEU A 631 -10.83 -24.34 3.50
C LEU A 631 -12.23 -24.18 4.08
N THR A 632 -12.95 -25.28 4.27
CA THR A 632 -14.31 -25.28 4.83
C THR A 632 -14.29 -24.79 6.28
N GLU A 633 -13.35 -25.25 7.11
CA GLU A 633 -13.12 -24.74 8.46
C GLU A 633 -12.81 -23.24 8.45
N THR A 634 -11.90 -22.80 7.57
CA THR A 634 -11.50 -21.39 7.50
C THR A 634 -12.68 -20.50 7.10
N VAL A 635 -13.44 -20.86 6.05
CA VAL A 635 -14.63 -20.10 5.64
C VAL A 635 -15.70 -20.13 6.73
N LEU A 636 -15.92 -21.27 7.39
CA LEU A 636 -16.87 -21.42 8.48
C LEU A 636 -16.55 -20.49 9.66
N THR A 637 -15.26 -20.37 10.03
CA THR A 637 -14.84 -19.49 11.13
C THR A 637 -14.93 -18.00 10.81
N LEU A 638 -14.77 -17.62 9.53
CA LEU A 638 -14.76 -16.22 9.10
C LEU A 638 -16.14 -15.69 8.68
N SER A 639 -17.05 -16.58 8.25
CA SER A 639 -18.39 -16.20 7.82
C SER A 639 -19.26 -15.81 9.01
N ASP A 640 -20.04 -14.74 8.86
CA ASP A 640 -21.10 -14.37 9.81
C ASP A 640 -22.50 -14.82 9.35
N ASP A 641 -22.64 -15.39 8.14
CA ASP A 641 -23.96 -15.79 7.63
C ASP A 641 -24.35 -17.15 8.21
N PRO A 642 -25.38 -17.23 9.09
CA PRO A 642 -25.78 -18.47 9.72
C PRO A 642 -26.26 -19.53 8.71
N ASN A 643 -26.78 -19.13 7.55
CA ASN A 643 -27.18 -20.07 6.51
C ASN A 643 -25.98 -20.71 5.82
N GLU A 644 -24.93 -19.94 5.57
CA GLU A 644 -23.68 -20.43 5.03
C GLU A 644 -22.95 -21.31 6.05
N GLN A 645 -22.83 -20.84 7.30
CA GLN A 645 -22.23 -21.61 8.39
C GLN A 645 -22.91 -22.97 8.54
N ARG A 646 -24.25 -23.03 8.47
CA ARG A 646 -25.00 -24.29 8.51
C ARG A 646 -24.68 -25.21 7.33
N ARG A 647 -24.57 -24.68 6.11
CA ARG A 647 -24.23 -25.47 4.90
C ARG A 647 -22.81 -26.03 5.00
N LEU A 648 -21.85 -25.20 5.41
CA LEU A 648 -20.44 -25.59 5.57
C LEU A 648 -20.26 -26.58 6.73
N ALA A 649 -20.97 -26.41 7.83
CA ALA A 649 -20.99 -27.39 8.93
C ALA A 649 -21.54 -28.75 8.46
N ALA A 650 -22.62 -28.76 7.67
CA ALA A 650 -23.12 -30.01 7.08
C ALA A 650 -22.06 -30.68 6.18
N GLN A 651 -21.34 -29.89 5.38
CA GLN A 651 -20.24 -30.38 4.54
C GLN A 651 -19.10 -30.97 5.39
N LEU A 652 -18.67 -30.30 6.46
CA LEU A 652 -17.63 -30.83 7.36
C LEU A 652 -18.03 -32.18 7.99
N ILE A 653 -19.29 -32.36 8.38
CA ILE A 653 -19.77 -33.65 8.90
C ILE A 653 -19.63 -34.75 7.83
N THR A 654 -19.96 -34.43 6.57
CA THR A 654 -19.79 -35.40 5.46
C THR A 654 -18.32 -35.74 5.19
N LEU A 655 -17.40 -34.84 5.53
CA LEU A 655 -15.96 -35.01 5.37
C LEU A 655 -15.30 -35.69 6.58
N GLY A 656 -16.04 -35.98 7.65
CA GLY A 656 -15.52 -36.66 8.85
C GLY A 656 -15.19 -35.75 10.04
N GLU A 657 -15.27 -34.42 9.87
CA GLU A 657 -14.96 -33.43 10.92
C GLU A 657 -16.22 -33.02 11.70
N ALA A 658 -16.81 -33.99 12.39
CA ALA A 658 -18.12 -33.82 13.03
C ALA A 658 -18.12 -32.90 14.27
N GLU A 659 -17.01 -32.83 15.02
CA GLU A 659 -16.95 -32.11 16.30
C GLU A 659 -17.06 -30.59 16.13
N GLN A 660 -16.22 -30.02 15.26
CA GLN A 660 -16.22 -28.58 15.00
C GLN A 660 -17.53 -28.13 14.35
N ALA A 661 -18.03 -28.91 13.39
CA ALA A 661 -19.30 -28.67 12.73
C ALA A 661 -20.49 -28.70 13.71
N ALA A 662 -20.52 -29.68 14.61
CA ALA A 662 -21.56 -29.81 15.61
C ALA A 662 -21.55 -28.63 16.59
N ASN A 663 -20.37 -28.17 17.03
CA ASN A 663 -20.25 -27.02 17.92
C ASN A 663 -20.84 -25.73 17.30
N VAL A 664 -20.62 -25.49 16.00
CA VAL A 664 -21.21 -24.32 15.30
C VAL A 664 -22.73 -24.45 15.21
N LEU A 665 -23.24 -25.63 14.84
CA LEU A 665 -24.70 -25.86 14.78
C LEU A 665 -25.38 -25.70 16.14
N VAL A 666 -24.72 -26.13 17.23
CA VAL A 666 -25.19 -25.89 18.60
C VAL A 666 -25.20 -24.39 18.90
N ALA A 667 -24.13 -23.66 18.58
CA ALA A 667 -24.06 -22.23 18.81
C ALA A 667 -25.23 -21.50 18.14
N ILE A 668 -25.50 -21.79 16.85
CA ILE A 668 -26.66 -21.26 16.12
C ILE A 668 -27.95 -21.63 16.86
N ALA A 669 -28.19 -22.91 17.16
CA ALA A 669 -29.44 -23.35 17.80
C ALA A 669 -29.67 -22.79 19.23
N THR A 670 -28.62 -22.37 19.93
CA THR A 670 -28.69 -21.80 21.28
C THR A 670 -28.68 -20.27 21.31
N ASP A 671 -28.41 -19.61 20.19
CA ASP A 671 -28.37 -18.16 20.11
C ASP A 671 -29.78 -17.55 20.06
N ALA A 672 -30.12 -16.78 21.08
CA ALA A 672 -31.41 -16.11 21.20
C ALA A 672 -31.58 -14.91 20.25
N THR A 673 -30.49 -14.43 19.63
CA THR A 673 -30.53 -13.33 18.66
C THR A 673 -30.88 -13.79 17.24
N MET A 674 -30.77 -15.09 16.96
CA MET A 674 -31.08 -15.70 15.66
C MET A 674 -32.59 -15.89 15.46
N SER A 675 -33.02 -16.01 14.19
CA SER A 675 -34.43 -16.24 13.90
C SER A 675 -34.86 -17.65 14.31
N PRO A 676 -36.13 -17.86 14.72
CA PRO A 676 -36.63 -19.19 15.08
C PRO A 676 -36.42 -20.22 13.96
N GLU A 677 -36.62 -19.83 12.70
CA GLU A 677 -36.42 -20.69 11.52
C GLU A 677 -34.95 -21.12 11.38
N GLN A 678 -33.99 -20.23 11.66
CA GLN A 678 -32.56 -20.54 11.60
C GLN A 678 -32.16 -21.53 12.69
N ASN A 679 -32.68 -21.34 13.91
CA ASN A 679 -32.41 -22.22 15.04
C ASN A 679 -32.99 -23.62 14.80
N GLU A 680 -34.21 -23.71 14.27
CA GLU A 680 -34.84 -24.97 13.90
C GLU A 680 -34.11 -25.68 12.76
N ALA A 681 -33.65 -24.94 11.74
CA ALA A 681 -32.89 -25.49 10.63
C ALA A 681 -31.52 -26.06 11.08
N ALA A 682 -30.87 -25.45 12.07
CA ALA A 682 -29.63 -25.97 12.66
C ALA A 682 -29.86 -27.33 13.33
N VAL A 683 -30.93 -27.47 14.12
CA VAL A 683 -31.31 -28.75 14.75
C VAL A 683 -31.70 -29.79 13.72
N ALA A 684 -32.46 -29.41 12.69
CA ALA A 684 -32.82 -30.32 11.60
C ALA A 684 -31.57 -30.84 10.86
N THR A 685 -30.53 -30.01 10.72
CA THR A 685 -29.26 -30.39 10.11
C THR A 685 -28.50 -31.40 10.98
N LEU A 686 -28.44 -31.21 12.30
CA LEU A 686 -27.87 -32.19 13.24
C LEU A 686 -28.63 -33.53 13.17
N ILE A 687 -29.96 -33.50 13.14
CA ILE A 687 -30.80 -34.70 13.05
C ILE A 687 -30.55 -35.46 11.73
N ALA A 688 -30.50 -34.75 10.61
CA ALA A 688 -30.21 -35.35 9.31
C ALA A 688 -28.81 -35.99 9.30
N ALA A 689 -27.82 -35.28 9.84
CA ALA A 689 -26.44 -35.77 9.96
C ALA A 689 -26.34 -37.03 10.84
N TYR A 690 -27.04 -37.09 11.96
CA TYR A 690 -27.08 -38.27 12.83
C TYR A 690 -27.57 -39.52 12.09
N ARG A 691 -28.60 -39.34 11.24
CA ARG A 691 -29.20 -40.43 10.46
C ARG A 691 -28.28 -40.89 9.34
N ALA A 692 -27.58 -39.96 8.70
CA ALA A 692 -26.73 -40.24 7.54
C ALA A 692 -25.33 -40.76 7.90
N HIS A 693 -24.75 -40.34 9.03
CA HIS A 693 -23.34 -40.60 9.36
C HIS A 693 -23.20 -41.35 10.69
N GLU A 694 -22.96 -42.66 10.62
CA GLU A 694 -22.87 -43.52 11.79
C GLU A 694 -21.68 -43.17 12.71
N GLU A 695 -20.53 -42.83 12.13
CA GLU A 695 -19.30 -42.48 12.84
C GLU A 695 -19.43 -41.18 13.65
N ALA A 696 -20.25 -40.23 13.19
CA ALA A 696 -20.49 -38.95 13.84
C ALA A 696 -21.57 -39.00 14.93
N ARG A 697 -22.28 -40.13 15.09
CA ARG A 697 -23.45 -40.22 15.97
C ARG A 697 -23.15 -39.84 17.42
N ALA A 698 -22.01 -40.23 17.98
CA ALA A 698 -21.67 -39.94 19.37
C ALA A 698 -21.58 -38.43 19.61
N VAL A 699 -20.83 -37.73 18.77
CA VAL A 699 -20.65 -36.27 18.80
C VAL A 699 -21.97 -35.54 18.58
N ILE A 700 -22.76 -35.97 17.59
CA ILE A 700 -24.06 -35.35 17.29
C ILE A 700 -25.06 -35.60 18.42
N THR A 701 -25.01 -36.75 19.09
CA THR A 701 -25.85 -37.03 20.27
C THR A 701 -25.56 -36.02 21.36
N GLU A 702 -24.28 -35.79 21.68
CA GLU A 702 -23.88 -34.83 22.70
C GLU A 702 -24.29 -33.40 22.33
N ALA A 703 -24.13 -33.02 21.06
CA ALA A 703 -24.57 -31.74 20.54
C ALA A 703 -26.09 -31.53 20.70
N LEU A 704 -26.89 -32.52 20.34
CA LEU A 704 -28.35 -32.49 20.52
C LEU A 704 -28.74 -32.43 22.00
N GLU A 705 -28.01 -33.08 22.91
CA GLU A 705 -28.25 -32.96 24.36
C GLU A 705 -27.94 -31.56 24.89
N ARG A 706 -26.93 -30.88 24.34
CA ARG A 706 -26.65 -29.47 24.67
C ARG A 706 -27.78 -28.57 24.17
N VAL A 707 -28.26 -28.76 22.94
CA VAL A 707 -29.41 -28.03 22.39
C VAL A 707 -30.68 -28.29 23.18
N ALA A 708 -30.93 -29.53 23.60
CA ALA A 708 -32.08 -29.90 24.42
C ALA A 708 -32.10 -29.10 25.75
N ARG A 709 -30.93 -28.90 26.36
CA ARG A 709 -30.76 -28.12 27.60
C ARG A 709 -30.84 -26.61 27.39
N HIS A 710 -30.18 -26.11 26.35
CA HIS A 710 -29.84 -24.68 26.21
C HIS A 710 -30.40 -24.02 24.95
N GLY A 711 -31.22 -24.72 24.16
CA GLY A 711 -31.78 -24.19 22.92
C GLY A 711 -32.53 -22.87 23.11
N ALA A 712 -32.36 -21.96 22.15
CA ALA A 712 -32.81 -20.58 22.24
C ALA A 712 -34.33 -20.46 22.42
N THR A 713 -35.10 -21.34 21.77
CA THR A 713 -36.57 -21.35 21.83
C THR A 713 -37.10 -22.64 22.47
N PRO A 714 -38.31 -22.62 23.06
CA PRO A 714 -38.98 -23.83 23.51
C PRO A 714 -39.13 -24.88 22.40
N ASN A 715 -39.41 -24.45 21.16
CA ASN A 715 -39.58 -25.37 20.03
C ASN A 715 -38.27 -26.08 19.66
N VAL A 716 -37.15 -25.36 19.61
CA VAL A 716 -35.82 -25.91 19.32
C VAL A 716 -35.40 -26.94 20.38
N ARG A 717 -35.62 -26.62 21.66
CA ARG A 717 -35.39 -27.57 22.76
C ARG A 717 -36.28 -28.81 22.63
N HIS A 718 -37.56 -28.59 22.31
CA HIS A 718 -38.51 -29.67 22.10
C HIS A 718 -38.12 -30.57 20.93
N MET A 719 -37.70 -30.02 19.78
CA MET A 719 -37.23 -30.78 18.62
C MET A 719 -36.04 -31.69 18.95
N ALA A 720 -35.02 -31.15 19.63
CA ALA A 720 -33.84 -31.92 20.02
C ALA A 720 -34.20 -33.01 21.05
N HIS A 721 -35.01 -32.67 22.07
CA HIS A 721 -35.51 -33.63 23.04
C HIS A 721 -36.33 -34.74 22.38
N HIS A 722 -37.29 -34.39 21.53
CA HIS A 722 -38.16 -35.33 20.83
C HIS A 722 -37.33 -36.36 20.06
N PHE A 723 -36.34 -35.89 19.30
CA PHE A 723 -35.49 -36.77 18.52
C PHE A 723 -34.69 -37.75 19.39
N LEU A 724 -34.01 -37.25 20.43
CA LEU A 724 -33.21 -38.10 21.32
C LEU A 724 -34.07 -39.16 22.03
N MET A 725 -35.32 -38.82 22.35
CA MET A 725 -36.27 -39.72 23.01
C MET A 725 -36.76 -40.86 22.12
N VAL A 726 -36.92 -40.61 20.82
CA VAL A 726 -37.34 -41.63 19.85
C VAL A 726 -36.16 -42.53 19.47
N GLU A 727 -35.00 -41.95 19.20
CA GLU A 727 -33.88 -42.66 18.57
C GLU A 727 -32.91 -43.28 19.59
N ARG A 728 -32.69 -42.65 20.75
CA ARG A 728 -31.77 -43.14 21.81
C ARG A 728 -32.22 -42.85 23.24
N PRO A 729 -33.37 -43.38 23.68
CA PRO A 729 -33.83 -43.19 25.04
C PRO A 729 -32.85 -43.69 26.11
N ALA A 730 -32.16 -44.81 25.86
CA ALA A 730 -31.22 -45.40 26.82
C ALA A 730 -29.92 -44.60 27.01
N ALA A 731 -29.59 -43.70 26.08
CA ALA A 731 -28.39 -42.87 26.18
C ALA A 731 -28.62 -41.57 26.97
N LEU A 732 -29.88 -41.17 27.15
CA LEU A 732 -30.22 -39.93 27.83
C LEU A 732 -30.11 -40.07 29.36
N PRO A 733 -29.52 -39.08 30.05
CA PRO A 733 -29.59 -39.04 31.50
C PRO A 733 -31.06 -38.88 31.94
N LEU A 734 -31.45 -39.64 32.97
CA LEU A 734 -32.83 -39.72 33.47
C LEU A 734 -33.53 -38.36 33.64
N PRO A 735 -32.88 -37.28 34.16
CA PRO A 735 -33.54 -35.98 34.28
C PRO A 735 -33.93 -35.35 32.93
N LEU A 736 -33.14 -35.54 31.88
CA LEU A 736 -33.46 -35.05 30.54
C LEU A 736 -34.56 -35.87 29.88
N LEU A 737 -34.57 -37.17 30.14
CA LEU A 737 -35.60 -38.10 29.67
C LEU A 737 -36.97 -37.74 30.27
N ILE A 738 -37.02 -37.50 31.58
CA ILE A 738 -38.22 -37.04 32.31
C ILE A 738 -38.66 -35.66 31.80
N ARG A 739 -37.75 -34.68 31.70
CA ARG A 739 -38.06 -33.34 31.17
C ARG A 739 -38.61 -33.39 29.74
N GLY A 740 -38.02 -34.23 28.88
CA GLY A 740 -38.47 -34.40 27.50
C GLY A 740 -39.90 -34.93 27.43
N LEU A 741 -40.23 -35.97 28.21
CA LEU A 741 -41.59 -36.51 28.28
C LEU A 741 -42.61 -35.54 28.87
N ILE A 742 -42.17 -34.68 29.80
CA ILE A 742 -43.00 -33.60 30.34
C ILE A 742 -43.18 -32.51 29.29
N ALA A 743 -42.17 -32.14 28.52
CA ALA A 743 -42.26 -31.03 27.57
C ALA A 743 -42.93 -31.39 26.24
N THR A 744 -43.07 -32.67 25.92
CA THR A 744 -43.69 -33.11 24.66
C THR A 744 -45.21 -33.18 24.74
N ASP A 745 -45.88 -33.03 23.59
CA ASP A 745 -47.32 -33.24 23.42
C ASP A 745 -47.64 -34.49 22.57
N ALA A 746 -46.62 -35.18 22.04
CA ALA A 746 -46.82 -36.37 21.22
C ALA A 746 -47.31 -37.59 22.04
N PRO A 747 -48.08 -38.51 21.44
CA PRO A 747 -48.73 -39.60 22.15
C PRO A 747 -47.72 -40.58 22.78
N PRO A 748 -48.04 -41.23 23.92
CA PRO A 748 -47.13 -42.15 24.61
C PRO A 748 -46.62 -43.32 23.75
N SER A 749 -47.39 -43.72 22.73
CA SER A 749 -47.03 -44.78 21.79
C SER A 749 -45.75 -44.49 20.99
N GLU A 750 -45.46 -43.21 20.73
CA GLU A 750 -44.28 -42.80 19.95
C GLU A 750 -42.97 -42.90 20.75
N TYR A 751 -43.05 -43.05 22.08
CA TYR A 751 -41.89 -43.11 22.98
C TYR A 751 -41.81 -44.41 23.76
N SER A 752 -42.31 -45.52 23.21
CA SER A 752 -42.39 -46.82 23.88
C SER A 752 -41.03 -47.26 24.47
N ALA A 753 -39.93 -47.04 23.77
CA ALA A 753 -38.58 -47.35 24.24
C ALA A 753 -38.12 -46.42 25.39
N ALA A 754 -38.49 -45.13 25.39
CA ALA A 754 -38.21 -44.22 26.51
C ALA A 754 -39.02 -44.57 27.76
N LEU A 755 -40.26 -45.01 27.56
CA LEU A 755 -41.12 -45.49 28.65
C LEU A 755 -40.57 -46.76 29.29
N GLN A 756 -39.91 -47.63 28.52
CA GLN A 756 -39.20 -48.80 29.06
C GLN A 756 -38.04 -48.38 29.96
N THR A 757 -37.22 -47.41 29.56
CA THR A 757 -36.12 -46.91 30.41
C THR A 757 -36.62 -46.18 31.67
N LEU A 758 -37.79 -45.53 31.60
CA LEU A 758 -38.43 -44.99 32.81
C LEU A 758 -38.94 -46.07 33.75
N HIS A 759 -39.26 -47.27 33.24
CA HIS A 759 -39.70 -48.39 34.06
C HIS A 759 -38.64 -48.77 35.09
N ASP A 760 -37.37 -48.77 34.67
CA ASP A 760 -36.21 -49.09 35.51
C ASP A 760 -35.90 -47.99 36.55
N SER A 761 -36.34 -46.75 36.29
CA SER A 761 -36.15 -45.57 37.16
C SER A 761 -37.47 -44.94 37.61
N ALA A 762 -38.49 -45.77 37.75
CA ALA A 762 -39.87 -45.36 37.96
C ALA A 762 -40.16 -44.47 39.18
N PRO A 763 -39.51 -44.60 40.36
CA PRO A 763 -39.85 -43.75 41.50
C PRO A 763 -39.50 -42.28 41.28
N ILE A 764 -38.35 -41.99 40.67
CA ILE A 764 -37.90 -40.61 40.37
C ILE A 764 -38.80 -40.00 39.29
N ALA A 765 -39.15 -40.78 38.28
CA ALA A 765 -40.03 -40.38 37.20
C ALA A 765 -41.45 -40.05 37.69
N ALA A 766 -42.02 -40.92 38.54
CA ALA A 766 -43.36 -40.73 39.09
C ALA A 766 -43.46 -39.43 39.90
N GLN A 767 -42.43 -39.12 40.71
CA GLN A 767 -42.38 -37.92 41.51
C GLN A 767 -42.31 -36.65 40.65
N ALA A 768 -41.43 -36.61 39.64
CA ALA A 768 -41.28 -35.45 38.77
C ALA A 768 -42.52 -35.19 37.88
N LEU A 769 -43.16 -36.26 37.39
CA LEU A 769 -44.43 -36.17 36.67
C LEU A 769 -45.54 -35.59 37.57
N LEU A 770 -45.60 -36.06 38.83
CA LEU A 770 -46.56 -35.57 39.81
C LEU A 770 -46.35 -34.08 40.12
N GLU A 771 -45.11 -33.66 40.38
CA GLU A 771 -44.77 -32.26 40.65
C GLU A 771 -45.21 -31.33 39.52
N THR A 772 -44.98 -31.75 38.27
CA THR A 772 -45.37 -30.95 37.10
C THR A 772 -46.88 -30.97 36.85
N LEU A 773 -47.55 -32.10 37.11
CA LEU A 773 -49.00 -32.20 37.01
C LEU A 773 -49.68 -31.26 38.02
N LEU A 774 -49.14 -31.17 39.24
CA LEU A 774 -49.65 -30.34 40.34
C LEU A 774 -49.28 -28.86 40.23
N ALA A 775 -48.33 -28.49 39.37
CA ALA A 775 -47.92 -27.10 39.21
C ALA A 775 -49.10 -26.23 38.70
N PRO A 776 -49.28 -25.01 39.25
CA PRO A 776 -50.46 -24.17 38.99
C PRO A 776 -50.60 -23.78 37.51
N ASP A 777 -49.47 -23.58 36.83
CA ASP A 777 -49.40 -23.05 35.45
C ASP A 777 -49.54 -24.13 34.36
N THR A 778 -49.68 -25.40 34.74
CA THR A 778 -49.76 -26.51 33.78
C THR A 778 -51.14 -26.55 33.08
N PRO A 779 -51.20 -26.50 31.73
CA PRO A 779 -52.46 -26.52 30.98
C PRO A 779 -53.29 -27.79 31.23
N THR A 780 -54.62 -27.70 31.22
CA THR A 780 -55.52 -28.82 31.54
C THR A 780 -55.33 -30.04 30.63
N LEU A 781 -55.16 -29.83 29.32
CA LEU A 781 -54.89 -30.93 28.36
C LEU A 781 -53.56 -31.61 28.66
N HIS A 782 -52.54 -30.80 28.97
CA HIS A 782 -51.22 -31.28 29.31
C HIS A 782 -51.22 -32.10 30.62
N ARG A 783 -51.97 -31.66 31.64
CA ARG A 783 -52.18 -32.41 32.89
C ARG A 783 -52.79 -33.80 32.65
N TRP A 784 -53.76 -33.93 31.75
CA TRP A 784 -54.38 -35.22 31.42
C TRP A 784 -53.41 -36.18 30.73
N ARG A 785 -52.55 -35.64 29.87
CA ARG A 785 -51.46 -36.40 29.24
C ARG A 785 -50.43 -36.85 30.27
N LEU A 786 -49.97 -35.97 31.17
CA LEU A 786 -49.05 -36.33 32.26
C LEU A 786 -49.65 -37.40 33.18
N PHE A 787 -50.94 -37.32 33.48
CA PHE A 787 -51.66 -38.34 34.23
C PHE A 787 -51.64 -39.71 33.53
N ASN A 788 -51.86 -39.73 32.21
CA ASN A 788 -51.80 -40.96 31.42
C ASN A 788 -50.38 -41.53 31.34
N LEU A 789 -49.34 -40.69 31.30
CA LEU A 789 -47.94 -41.11 31.37
C LEU A 789 -47.58 -41.71 32.74
N LEU A 790 -48.06 -41.11 33.83
CA LEU A 790 -47.88 -41.67 35.17
C LEU A 790 -48.53 -43.06 35.28
N ALA A 791 -49.61 -43.28 34.54
CA ALA A 791 -50.33 -44.55 34.48
C ALA A 791 -49.64 -45.64 33.63
N THR A 792 -48.54 -45.35 32.90
CA THR A 792 -47.73 -46.34 32.19
C THR A 792 -46.52 -46.84 32.98
N LEU A 793 -46.22 -46.22 34.14
CA LEU A 793 -45.17 -46.67 35.06
C LEU A 793 -45.57 -47.96 35.80
N PRO A 794 -44.62 -48.73 36.37
CA PRO A 794 -44.92 -49.91 37.18
C PRO A 794 -45.94 -49.58 38.27
N ALA A 795 -46.88 -50.52 38.49
CA ALA A 795 -48.04 -50.34 39.36
C ALA A 795 -47.67 -49.85 40.77
N GLU A 796 -46.56 -50.34 41.33
CA GLU A 796 -46.09 -50.02 42.68
C GLU A 796 -45.66 -48.55 42.83
N HIS A 797 -45.05 -47.97 41.81
CA HIS A 797 -44.60 -46.57 41.84
C HIS A 797 -45.70 -45.60 41.38
N ALA A 798 -46.51 -46.02 40.41
CA ALA A 798 -47.72 -45.28 40.03
C ALA A 798 -48.68 -45.15 41.22
N TYR A 799 -48.80 -46.19 42.05
CA TYR A 799 -49.60 -46.20 43.27
C TYR A 799 -49.25 -45.03 44.21
N ALA A 800 -47.98 -44.90 44.59
CA ALA A 800 -47.55 -43.90 45.57
C ALA A 800 -47.79 -42.47 45.06
N ALA A 801 -47.55 -42.23 43.78
CA ALA A 801 -47.78 -40.92 43.17
C ALA A 801 -49.28 -40.62 42.96
N LEU A 802 -50.10 -41.63 42.66
CA LEU A 802 -51.56 -41.48 42.56
C LEU A 802 -52.21 -41.19 43.92
N GLU A 803 -51.71 -41.77 45.02
CA GLU A 803 -52.18 -41.44 46.37
C GLU A 803 -51.90 -39.97 46.72
N GLN A 804 -50.69 -39.49 46.41
CA GLN A 804 -50.35 -38.07 46.59
C GLN A 804 -51.18 -37.15 45.69
N LEU A 805 -51.44 -37.57 44.44
CA LEU A 805 -52.27 -36.83 43.49
C LEU A 805 -53.69 -36.67 44.02
N ILE A 806 -54.28 -37.71 44.61
CA ILE A 806 -55.61 -37.65 45.20
C ILE A 806 -55.69 -36.61 46.32
N ALA A 807 -54.68 -36.57 47.19
CA ALA A 807 -54.64 -35.62 48.30
C ALA A 807 -54.50 -34.15 47.84
N ARG A 808 -53.87 -33.93 46.68
CA ARG A 808 -53.49 -32.60 46.18
C ARG A 808 -54.12 -32.28 44.82
N ALA A 809 -55.18 -32.97 44.43
CA ALA A 809 -55.69 -32.93 43.07
C ALA A 809 -56.09 -31.50 42.64
N PRO A 810 -55.73 -31.06 41.43
CA PRO A 810 -56.02 -29.70 40.97
C PRO A 810 -57.52 -29.44 40.79
N ASN A 811 -58.33 -30.49 40.58
CA ASN A 811 -59.78 -30.41 40.57
C ASN A 811 -60.42 -31.79 40.88
N ALA A 812 -61.74 -31.77 41.10
CA ALA A 812 -62.52 -32.97 41.43
C ALA A 812 -62.52 -34.04 40.31
N ALA A 813 -62.31 -33.65 39.05
CA ALA A 813 -62.24 -34.59 37.92
C ALA A 813 -60.91 -35.38 37.90
N PHE A 814 -59.79 -34.74 38.24
CA PHE A 814 -58.50 -35.42 38.41
C PHE A 814 -58.50 -36.33 39.63
N ALA A 815 -59.09 -35.89 40.75
CA ALA A 815 -59.26 -36.72 41.94
C ALA A 815 -60.08 -37.99 41.62
N LEU A 816 -61.16 -37.84 40.84
CA LEU A 816 -61.98 -38.96 40.39
C LEU A 816 -61.19 -39.92 39.50
N ALA A 817 -60.47 -39.41 38.49
CA ALA A 817 -59.68 -40.25 37.59
C ALA A 817 -58.54 -40.97 38.31
N ALA A 818 -57.84 -40.30 39.23
CA ALA A 818 -56.81 -40.91 40.05
C ALA A 818 -57.37 -42.02 40.95
N ALA A 819 -58.54 -41.81 41.55
CA ALA A 819 -59.22 -42.84 42.34
C ALA A 819 -59.70 -44.02 41.49
N GLU A 820 -60.26 -43.78 40.29
CA GLU A 820 -60.61 -44.85 39.34
C GLU A 820 -59.37 -45.67 38.94
N ARG A 821 -58.21 -45.02 38.79
CA ARG A 821 -56.96 -45.71 38.45
C ARG A 821 -56.43 -46.53 39.62
N LEU A 822 -56.45 -46.01 40.84
CA LEU A 822 -56.10 -46.77 42.04
C LEU A 822 -56.99 -48.02 42.22
N LEU A 823 -58.30 -47.92 41.92
CA LEU A 823 -59.19 -49.08 41.90
C LEU A 823 -58.73 -50.14 40.88
N SER A 824 -58.29 -49.71 39.70
CA SER A 824 -57.76 -50.64 38.67
C SER A 824 -56.43 -51.31 39.09
N LEU A 825 -55.67 -50.67 39.98
CA LEU A 825 -54.42 -51.19 40.56
C LEU A 825 -54.65 -51.96 41.88
N SER A 826 -55.91 -52.32 42.21
CA SER A 826 -56.31 -53.05 43.42
C SER A 826 -56.12 -52.34 44.78
N ALA A 827 -55.88 -51.03 44.75
CA ALA A 827 -55.73 -50.14 45.91
C ALA A 827 -57.08 -49.68 46.50
N LYS A 828 -57.84 -50.60 47.10
CA LYS A 828 -59.26 -50.35 47.39
C LYS A 828 -59.51 -49.32 48.51
N ALA A 829 -58.70 -49.27 49.56
CA ALA A 829 -59.03 -48.47 50.74
C ALA A 829 -58.95 -46.94 50.49
N SER A 830 -57.83 -46.44 49.95
CA SER A 830 -57.62 -45.01 49.67
C SER A 830 -58.53 -44.49 48.56
N ALA A 831 -58.75 -45.30 47.51
CA ALA A 831 -59.63 -44.93 46.41
C ALA A 831 -61.11 -44.84 46.82
N LEU A 832 -61.61 -45.78 47.63
CA LEU A 832 -63.01 -45.79 48.07
C LEU A 832 -63.35 -44.60 48.99
N ALA A 833 -62.44 -44.21 49.89
CA ALA A 833 -62.64 -43.05 50.76
C ALA A 833 -62.79 -41.74 49.95
N VAL A 834 -61.98 -41.60 48.90
CA VAL A 834 -61.99 -40.41 48.05
C VAL A 834 -63.20 -40.40 47.13
N LEU A 835 -63.58 -41.54 46.57
CA LEU A 835 -64.82 -41.65 45.80
C LEU A 835 -66.05 -41.32 46.65
N ALA A 836 -66.08 -41.73 47.92
CA ALA A 836 -67.15 -41.35 48.86
C ALA A 836 -67.17 -39.83 49.07
N THR A 837 -66.01 -39.23 49.32
CA THR A 837 -65.87 -37.78 49.50
C THR A 837 -66.29 -37.00 48.24
N LEU A 838 -65.90 -37.47 47.05
CA LEU A 838 -66.25 -36.87 45.76
C LEU A 838 -67.74 -37.04 45.45
N ALA A 839 -68.32 -38.21 45.69
CA ALA A 839 -69.75 -38.42 45.55
C ALA A 839 -70.52 -37.50 46.49
N GLN A 840 -70.05 -37.32 47.72
CA GLN A 840 -70.71 -36.47 48.70
C GLN A 840 -70.62 -34.99 48.35
N ASN A 841 -69.44 -34.48 47.98
CA ASN A 841 -69.13 -33.05 48.04
C ASN A 841 -68.64 -32.44 46.72
N ALA A 842 -68.42 -33.22 45.64
CA ALA A 842 -67.90 -32.63 44.41
C ALA A 842 -68.91 -31.64 43.80
N PRO A 843 -68.47 -30.47 43.32
CA PRO A 843 -69.37 -29.43 42.82
C PRO A 843 -70.08 -29.84 41.51
N HIS A 844 -69.42 -30.64 40.66
CA HIS A 844 -69.94 -31.02 39.36
C HIS A 844 -70.80 -32.31 39.43
N PRO A 845 -72.06 -32.31 38.96
CA PRO A 845 -72.97 -33.46 39.08
C PRO A 845 -72.44 -34.74 38.43
N ASN A 846 -71.83 -34.65 37.23
CA ASN A 846 -71.25 -35.82 36.57
C ASN A 846 -70.12 -36.49 37.38
N VAL A 847 -69.32 -35.72 38.13
CA VAL A 847 -68.26 -36.27 38.98
C VAL A 847 -68.87 -37.02 40.16
N ARG A 848 -69.90 -36.46 40.80
CA ARG A 848 -70.64 -37.11 41.88
C ARG A 848 -71.28 -38.42 41.44
N THR A 849 -72.05 -38.37 40.35
CA THR A 849 -72.73 -39.52 39.75
C THR A 849 -71.75 -40.64 39.40
N ARG A 850 -70.64 -40.31 38.73
CA ARG A 850 -69.63 -41.30 38.33
C ARG A 850 -68.89 -41.88 39.53
N ALA A 851 -68.56 -41.07 40.53
CA ALA A 851 -67.94 -41.54 41.77
C ALA A 851 -68.83 -42.55 42.50
N LEU A 852 -70.13 -42.25 42.60
CA LEU A 852 -71.12 -43.08 43.25
C LEU A 852 -71.33 -44.43 42.55
N TYR A 853 -71.40 -44.46 41.22
CA TYR A 853 -71.44 -45.71 40.46
C TYR A 853 -70.17 -46.56 40.64
N ARG A 854 -68.99 -45.92 40.72
CA ARG A 854 -67.72 -46.64 40.95
C ARG A 854 -67.64 -47.25 42.35
N LEU A 855 -68.11 -46.55 43.38
CA LEU A 855 -68.27 -47.11 44.74
C LEU A 855 -69.14 -48.36 44.73
N ALA A 856 -70.28 -48.30 44.05
CA ALA A 856 -71.22 -49.41 43.95
C ALA A 856 -70.63 -50.64 43.23
N THR A 857 -69.74 -50.41 42.26
CA THR A 857 -69.17 -51.47 41.43
C THR A 857 -68.03 -52.23 42.14
N PHE A 858 -67.22 -51.57 42.97
CA PHE A 858 -65.98 -52.13 43.49
C PHE A 858 -66.02 -52.58 44.97
N GLN A 859 -67.13 -52.35 45.68
CA GLN A 859 -67.34 -52.90 47.01
C GLN A 859 -68.12 -54.23 46.98
N PRO A 860 -67.65 -55.27 47.69
CA PRO A 860 -68.42 -56.51 47.86
C PRO A 860 -69.64 -56.36 48.79
N ARG A 861 -69.75 -55.22 49.52
CA ARG A 861 -70.93 -54.78 50.27
C ARG A 861 -71.02 -53.24 50.17
N PRO A 862 -71.74 -52.70 49.18
CA PRO A 862 -71.76 -51.26 48.87
C PRO A 862 -72.45 -50.39 49.95
N ASP A 863 -73.07 -51.02 50.95
CA ASP A 863 -74.15 -50.41 51.72
C ASP A 863 -73.67 -49.30 52.66
N ALA A 864 -72.62 -49.54 53.45
CA ALA A 864 -72.25 -48.60 54.52
C ALA A 864 -71.70 -47.26 53.99
N LEU A 865 -70.81 -47.29 52.98
CA LEU A 865 -70.22 -46.06 52.44
C LEU A 865 -71.22 -45.27 51.58
N ILE A 866 -72.01 -45.96 50.74
CA ILE A 866 -73.02 -45.29 49.91
C ILE A 866 -74.15 -44.73 50.78
N GLU A 867 -74.51 -45.42 51.87
CA GLU A 867 -75.48 -44.90 52.85
C GLU A 867 -74.93 -43.66 53.57
N THR A 868 -73.64 -43.64 53.97
CA THR A 868 -73.03 -42.39 54.49
C THR A 868 -73.04 -41.26 53.47
N VAL A 869 -72.73 -41.53 52.19
CA VAL A 869 -72.79 -40.51 51.14
C VAL A 869 -74.22 -40.00 50.98
N ARG A 870 -75.23 -40.89 50.96
CA ARG A 870 -76.65 -40.54 50.88
C ARG A 870 -77.08 -39.61 52.01
N LEU A 871 -76.66 -39.91 53.23
CA LEU A 871 -77.06 -39.16 54.42
C LEU A 871 -76.33 -37.82 54.56
N GLN A 872 -75.10 -37.72 54.07
CA GLN A 872 -74.23 -36.57 54.31
C GLN A 872 -74.02 -35.66 53.09
N THR A 873 -74.49 -36.06 51.90
CA THR A 873 -74.40 -35.19 50.72
C THR A 873 -75.45 -34.08 50.77
N PRO A 874 -75.08 -32.81 50.50
CA PRO A 874 -76.03 -31.71 50.39
C PRO A 874 -76.79 -31.70 49.05
N TYR A 875 -76.47 -32.62 48.11
CA TYR A 875 -76.99 -32.59 46.75
C TYR A 875 -78.14 -33.61 46.54
N PRO A 876 -79.39 -33.16 46.28
CA PRO A 876 -80.57 -34.04 46.21
C PRO A 876 -80.53 -35.08 45.08
N ASP A 877 -79.91 -34.74 43.95
CA ASP A 877 -79.69 -35.63 42.81
C ASP A 877 -78.86 -36.87 43.22
N THR A 878 -77.86 -36.64 44.06
CA THR A 878 -76.91 -37.64 44.52
C THR A 878 -77.51 -38.51 45.62
N GLN A 879 -78.33 -37.91 46.51
CA GLN A 879 -79.13 -38.66 47.48
C GLN A 879 -80.09 -39.64 46.80
N LYS A 880 -80.79 -39.18 45.77
CA LYS A 880 -81.73 -40.01 44.99
C LYS A 880 -81.02 -41.14 44.26
N LEU A 881 -79.86 -40.87 43.66
CA LEU A 881 -79.05 -41.88 42.99
C LEU A 881 -78.52 -42.92 43.98
N ALA A 882 -77.99 -42.50 45.13
CA ALA A 882 -77.50 -43.40 46.19
C ALA A 882 -78.60 -44.30 46.73
N TYR A 883 -79.80 -43.75 46.95
CA TYR A 883 -80.98 -44.54 47.32
C TYR A 883 -81.31 -45.58 46.25
N THR A 884 -81.31 -45.19 44.98
CA THR A 884 -81.62 -46.10 43.86
C THR A 884 -80.63 -47.25 43.75
N ILE A 885 -79.33 -46.97 43.99
CA ILE A 885 -78.27 -47.97 43.98
C ILE A 885 -78.39 -48.95 45.16
N LEU A 886 -78.71 -48.46 46.37
CA LEU A 886 -78.80 -49.27 47.59
C LEU A 886 -80.05 -50.15 47.64
N TYR A 887 -81.19 -49.61 47.20
CA TYR A 887 -82.49 -50.21 47.47
C TYR A 887 -83.23 -50.70 46.22
N GLY A 888 -82.72 -50.39 45.02
CA GLY A 888 -83.34 -50.79 43.75
C GLY A 888 -84.66 -50.07 43.49
N ALA A 889 -84.65 -49.13 42.54
CA ALA A 889 -85.77 -48.26 42.11
C ALA A 889 -86.20 -47.16 43.13
N PRO A 890 -86.60 -45.96 42.65
CA PRO A 890 -87.10 -44.88 43.51
C PRO A 890 -88.43 -45.29 44.15
N PRO A 891 -88.81 -44.75 45.32
CA PRO A 891 -90.07 -45.09 45.97
C PRO A 891 -91.24 -44.41 45.22
N ASP A 892 -91.64 -44.98 44.09
CA ASP A 892 -92.97 -44.79 43.50
C ASP A 892 -93.99 -45.52 44.37
N THR A 893 -94.32 -44.94 45.52
CA THR A 893 -95.40 -45.49 46.36
C THR A 893 -96.75 -44.92 45.92
N LEU A 894 -97.77 -45.77 46.00
CA LEU A 894 -99.18 -45.52 45.68
C LEU A 894 -99.73 -44.22 46.30
N LEU A 895 -99.09 -43.75 47.38
CA LEU A 895 -99.38 -42.50 48.08
C LEU A 895 -99.20 -41.26 47.20
N ASP A 896 -98.17 -41.21 46.38
CA ASP A 896 -97.90 -40.06 45.50
C ASP A 896 -98.84 -40.04 44.27
N ARG A 897 -99.29 -41.22 43.82
CA ARG A 897 -100.35 -41.33 42.80
C ARG A 897 -101.70 -40.92 43.35
N LEU A 898 -101.99 -41.24 44.61
CA LEU A 898 -103.18 -40.76 45.33
C LEU A 898 -103.12 -39.25 45.55
N TRP A 899 -101.95 -38.71 45.94
CA TRP A 899 -101.74 -37.27 46.11
C TRP A 899 -101.92 -36.50 44.80
N ALA A 900 -101.34 -36.98 43.70
CA ALA A 900 -101.52 -36.41 42.37
C ALA A 900 -102.97 -36.54 41.85
N PHE A 901 -103.68 -37.61 42.20
CA PHE A 901 -105.11 -37.76 41.92
C PHE A 901 -105.95 -36.73 42.69
N THR A 902 -105.70 -36.54 43.99
CA THR A 902 -106.36 -35.49 44.81
C THR A 902 -106.08 -34.09 44.30
N GLN A 903 -104.86 -33.78 43.85
CA GLN A 903 -104.56 -32.47 43.27
C GLN A 903 -105.27 -32.23 41.93
N ARG A 904 -105.39 -33.26 41.06
CA ARG A 904 -106.18 -33.17 39.82
C ARG A 904 -107.68 -33.07 40.07
N LEU A 905 -108.17 -33.65 41.16
CA LEU A 905 -109.58 -33.59 41.58
C LEU A 905 -109.93 -32.21 42.15
N LEU A 906 -109.02 -31.59 42.92
CA LEU A 906 -109.18 -30.23 43.44
C LEU A 906 -109.17 -29.18 42.32
N VAL A 907 -108.26 -29.31 41.34
CA VAL A 907 -108.21 -28.40 40.18
C VAL A 907 -109.47 -28.51 39.30
N ARG A 908 -110.14 -29.67 39.27
CA ARG A 908 -111.42 -29.87 38.57
C ARG A 908 -112.66 -29.50 39.39
N LEU A 909 -112.50 -29.18 40.67
CA LEU A 909 -113.58 -28.69 41.54
C LEU A 909 -113.54 -27.16 41.69
N ASP A 910 -112.41 -26.54 41.34
CA ASP A 910 -112.27 -25.08 41.13
C ASP A 910 -112.60 -24.64 39.68
N GLU A 911 -112.79 -25.59 38.75
CA GLU A 911 -113.50 -25.43 37.47
C GLU A 911 -114.95 -25.93 37.61
#